data_AF-A0A928GN32-F1
#
_entry.id   AF-A0A928GN32-F1
#
_cell.length_a   1.000
_cell.length_b   1.000
_cell.length_c   1.000
_cell.angle_alpha   90.00
_cell.angle_beta   90.00
_cell.angle_gamma   90.00
#
_symmetry.space_group_name_H-M   'P 1'
#
loop_
_entity.id
_entity.type
_entity.pdbx_description
1 polymer ?
#
loop_
_entity_poly.entity_id
_entity_poly.type
_entity_poly.pdbx_seq_one_letter_code
_entity_poly.pdbx_strand_id
1 'polypeptide(L)'
;MPKKTKISLSRLESFLKAQCDRLRTSMDAAEYKNYIIALLFLKRINDQFEIDRLALKDELKKQYPNAAEADIEAELDIPEKYICYVPDKARWKFVLHPVDDKGESVSYADAITTALAEVEKSNSALLSGVLSKTKFNELNTKGERVLDEETLSALLKDFNDFPKLQDENFEFPDLLGAAYEYLIKFFAESAGKKAGEFYTPSEVVYLMGQILQPKETDEICDPTVGSGGLLITMHNYVENRYGSAERLTLHGQEKFDSPYQMCKMNMIFHNIRNARIEQGDTLLNPKLVTGGTLNQYDIVVANPPFSQNYTTANMQFKERFQNWMSKKKQADFMFVQHMISVLKNNGRMAVVMPHGVLFRGGEEQKMRQRLIMGSEGHPSCILECVIGLPQGLFYGTGIPASLLIINKADATNREGVFFINADREYKEGKNQNSLRPEDIEKISYVYHNKIEITGYSRLVTKETLKAEDYNCNIRRYVDNSEPPTPQDVKAHLQGGIPEAEILALKADFDCYNGLQNKLFTAATNGYAHFADAVKEKADIKTTIGESKGKQQVADDYHKAIETFWTASDADLDSLHGGSLFDFNNNLTDRFVATLTSLNVLDQYQVRGSFAHFSDTLKSDFRSVQSSGWTAELIPDDELIANEFPEVLADQKRLENRRDELNAKFAEIAEMDPEEWEAEQYEVMPKSVISDIKAEIKELKAQKRELSKQQKALEKRRKLGGAVTDEIAQCAADIVALDKQIADKEAGIAHHVALENELKDCRKQIREIELSKEALTDKAREQISDDDARRLITQRWLATLHDNIAVYLEAHARHLQQSVELLHDKYSVTLADLLSERDEATKELDGYLKELGYI
;
A
#
# COMPACT_ATOMS: atom_id res chain seq x y z
N MET A 1 5.24 33.07 -18.09
CA MET A 1 5.30 31.72 -18.67
C MET A 1 4.14 30.93 -18.09
N PRO A 2 3.42 30.10 -18.85
CA PRO A 2 2.45 29.18 -18.23
C PRO A 2 3.17 28.36 -17.15
N LYS A 3 2.59 28.24 -15.95
CA LYS A 3 3.10 27.35 -14.89
C LYS A 3 3.20 25.95 -15.53
N LYS A 4 4.41 25.36 -15.56
CA LYS A 4 4.56 23.96 -16.01
C LYS A 4 3.89 23.07 -14.96
N THR A 5 2.89 22.29 -15.36
CA THR A 5 2.22 21.32 -14.49
C THR A 5 3.25 20.36 -13.90
N LYS A 6 3.31 20.30 -12.56
CA LYS A 6 4.17 19.34 -11.84
C LYS A 6 3.61 17.91 -11.98
N ILE A 7 4.49 16.92 -11.87
CA ILE A 7 4.15 15.50 -11.77
C ILE A 7 3.79 15.24 -10.32
N SER A 8 2.56 14.77 -10.07
CA SER A 8 2.13 14.31 -8.75
C SER A 8 2.46 12.82 -8.54
N LEU A 9 2.55 12.40 -7.27
CA LEU A 9 2.80 11.00 -6.92
C LEU A 9 1.71 10.09 -7.51
N SER A 10 0.44 10.46 -7.37
CA SER A 10 -0.70 9.70 -7.90
C SER A 10 -0.64 9.51 -9.42
N ARG A 11 -0.20 10.54 -10.16
CA ARG A 11 -0.02 10.48 -11.61
C ARG A 11 1.09 9.52 -11.99
N LEU A 12 2.21 9.56 -11.27
CA LEU A 12 3.32 8.65 -11.51
C LEU A 12 2.98 7.19 -11.15
N GLU A 13 2.33 6.95 -10.01
CA GLU A 13 1.85 5.63 -9.60
C GLU A 13 0.89 5.03 -10.63
N SER A 14 -0.07 5.82 -11.12
CA SER A 14 -1.02 5.40 -12.15
C SER A 14 -0.31 5.05 -13.45
N PHE A 15 0.66 5.87 -13.87
CA PHE A 15 1.50 5.59 -15.04
C PHE A 15 2.26 4.27 -14.89
N LEU A 16 2.95 4.08 -13.75
CA LEU A 16 3.75 2.88 -13.49
C LEU A 16 2.88 1.63 -13.41
N LYS A 17 1.69 1.72 -12.77
CA LYS A 17 0.72 0.64 -12.73
C LYS A 17 0.26 0.24 -14.14
N ALA A 18 -0.01 1.20 -15.02
CA ALA A 18 -0.38 0.92 -16.40
C ALA A 18 0.75 0.18 -17.16
N GLN A 19 2.02 0.54 -16.91
CA GLN A 19 3.16 -0.18 -17.49
C GLN A 19 3.30 -1.61 -16.94
N CYS A 20 3.05 -1.81 -15.65
CA CYS A 20 3.00 -3.16 -15.05
C CYS A 20 1.88 -4.01 -15.64
N ASP A 21 0.66 -3.46 -15.77
CA ASP A 21 -0.50 -4.17 -16.30
C ASP A 21 -0.28 -4.61 -17.76
N ARG A 22 0.50 -3.84 -18.55
CA ARG A 22 0.91 -4.21 -19.91
C ARG A 22 1.73 -5.50 -19.93
N LEU A 23 2.72 -5.63 -19.03
CA LEU A 23 3.61 -6.80 -18.97
C LEU A 23 2.99 -7.99 -18.24
N ARG A 24 1.98 -7.75 -17.41
CA ARG A 24 1.29 -8.79 -16.62
C ARG A 24 0.60 -9.85 -17.47
N THR A 25 0.25 -9.54 -18.72
CA THR A 25 -0.41 -10.49 -19.63
C THR A 25 0.54 -11.54 -20.18
N SER A 26 1.86 -11.28 -20.18
CA SER A 26 2.89 -12.15 -20.78
C SER A 26 3.86 -12.79 -19.79
N MET A 27 3.99 -12.26 -18.57
CA MET A 27 4.92 -12.78 -17.55
C MET A 27 4.46 -12.56 -16.11
N ASP A 28 5.13 -13.23 -15.16
CA ASP A 28 4.81 -13.11 -13.74
C ASP A 28 5.38 -11.82 -13.11
N ALA A 29 4.86 -11.46 -11.93
CA ALA A 29 5.26 -10.24 -11.21
C ALA A 29 6.72 -10.22 -10.76
N ALA A 30 7.34 -11.37 -10.52
CA ALA A 30 8.74 -11.44 -10.14
C ALA A 30 9.67 -11.14 -11.32
N GLU A 31 9.23 -11.47 -12.53
CA GLU A 31 9.92 -11.22 -13.79
C GLU A 31 9.73 -9.80 -14.29
N TYR A 32 8.48 -9.32 -14.48
CA TYR A 32 8.26 -7.98 -15.08
C TYR A 32 8.72 -6.82 -14.20
N LYS A 33 8.80 -7.02 -12.88
CA LYS A 33 9.32 -6.03 -11.92
C LYS A 33 10.66 -5.47 -12.38
N ASN A 34 11.59 -6.34 -12.74
CA ASN A 34 12.96 -5.93 -13.04
C ASN A 34 13.02 -5.07 -14.30
N TYR A 35 12.19 -5.36 -15.30
CA TYR A 35 12.13 -4.57 -16.54
C TYR A 35 11.54 -3.16 -16.30
N ILE A 36 10.45 -3.04 -15.56
CA ILE A 36 9.83 -1.73 -15.26
C ILE A 36 10.76 -0.87 -14.42
N ILE A 37 11.40 -1.44 -13.38
CA ILE A 37 12.36 -0.71 -12.54
C ILE A 37 13.57 -0.27 -13.35
N ALA A 38 14.14 -1.13 -14.20
CA ALA A 38 15.30 -0.79 -15.02
C ALA A 38 14.98 0.33 -16.03
N LEU A 39 13.81 0.30 -16.67
CA LEU A 39 13.37 1.36 -17.58
C LEU A 39 13.11 2.67 -16.84
N LEU A 40 12.43 2.63 -15.69
CA LEU A 40 12.22 3.80 -14.84
C LEU A 40 13.54 4.44 -14.44
N PHE A 41 14.51 3.61 -14.01
CA PHE A 41 15.85 4.07 -13.65
C PHE A 41 16.57 4.70 -14.85
N LEU A 42 16.62 4.00 -15.99
CA LEU A 42 17.27 4.47 -17.21
C LEU A 42 16.67 5.80 -17.69
N LYS A 43 15.34 5.93 -17.63
CA LYS A 43 14.63 7.15 -18.00
C LYS A 43 14.96 8.30 -17.05
N ARG A 44 14.90 8.06 -15.74
CA ARG A 44 15.21 9.03 -14.69
C ARG A 44 16.62 9.61 -14.84
N ILE A 45 17.64 8.75 -14.91
CA ILE A 45 19.03 9.22 -15.00
C ILE A 45 19.26 10.02 -16.29
N ASN A 46 18.59 9.64 -17.39
CA ASN A 46 18.68 10.35 -18.65
C ASN A 46 18.08 11.75 -18.56
N ASP A 47 16.86 11.85 -18.03
CA ASP A 47 16.18 13.14 -17.92
C ASP A 47 16.91 14.09 -16.96
N GLN A 48 17.45 13.59 -15.85
CA GLN A 48 18.25 14.40 -14.93
C GLN A 48 19.60 14.81 -15.54
N PHE A 49 20.30 13.87 -16.20
CA PHE A 49 21.60 14.13 -16.81
C PHE A 49 21.55 15.22 -17.87
N GLU A 50 20.49 15.28 -18.69
CA GLU A 50 20.33 16.34 -19.68
C GLU A 50 20.24 17.72 -19.04
N ILE A 51 19.54 17.85 -17.90
CA ILE A 51 19.46 19.11 -17.14
C ILE A 51 20.80 19.46 -16.49
N ASP A 52 21.42 18.49 -15.80
CA ASP A 52 22.72 18.69 -15.14
C ASP A 52 23.79 19.10 -16.16
N ARG A 53 23.79 18.48 -17.34
CA ARG A 53 24.69 18.79 -18.45
C ARG A 53 24.46 20.18 -19.02
N LEU A 54 23.21 20.61 -19.19
CA LEU A 54 22.88 21.97 -19.62
C LEU A 54 23.31 23.00 -18.57
N ALA A 55 23.05 22.75 -17.30
CA ALA A 55 23.45 23.62 -16.20
C ALA A 55 24.97 23.78 -16.13
N LEU A 56 25.71 22.67 -16.22
CA LEU A 56 27.18 22.67 -16.27
C LEU A 56 27.70 23.40 -17.52
N LYS A 57 27.04 23.21 -18.68
CA LYS A 57 27.42 23.91 -19.91
C LYS A 57 27.28 25.42 -19.76
N ASP A 58 26.18 25.87 -19.17
CA ASP A 58 25.94 27.29 -18.90
C ASP A 58 26.93 27.86 -17.88
N GLU A 59 27.27 27.10 -16.83
CA GLU A 59 28.29 27.46 -15.85
C GLU A 59 29.67 27.61 -16.51
N LEU A 60 30.10 26.62 -17.30
CA LEU A 60 31.37 26.63 -18.01
C LEU A 60 31.44 27.78 -19.02
N LYS A 61 30.35 28.09 -19.73
CA LYS A 61 30.28 29.25 -20.64
C LYS A 61 30.40 30.59 -19.91
N LYS A 62 29.85 30.69 -18.69
CA LYS A 62 30.00 31.88 -17.85
C LYS A 62 31.41 32.00 -17.28
N GLN A 63 32.01 30.88 -16.85
CA GLN A 63 33.35 30.84 -16.28
C GLN A 63 34.44 31.07 -17.34
N TYR A 64 34.24 30.55 -18.55
CA TYR A 64 35.16 30.61 -19.68
C TYR A 64 34.49 31.17 -20.95
N PRO A 65 34.13 32.47 -20.98
CA PRO A 65 33.35 33.06 -22.08
C PRO A 65 34.07 33.05 -23.45
N ASN A 66 35.40 32.84 -23.46
CA ASN A 66 36.21 32.77 -24.68
C ASN A 66 36.71 31.35 -25.01
N ALA A 67 36.27 30.31 -24.27
CA ALA A 67 36.63 28.93 -24.58
C ALA A 67 36.02 28.50 -25.91
N ALA A 68 36.72 27.65 -26.67
CA ALA A 68 36.14 27.06 -27.85
C ALA A 68 35.00 26.11 -27.43
N GLU A 69 33.95 25.99 -28.25
CA GLU A 69 32.83 25.09 -27.95
C GLU A 69 33.30 23.63 -27.78
N ALA A 70 34.36 23.23 -28.49
CA ALA A 70 34.96 21.90 -28.35
C ALA A 70 35.60 21.66 -26.97
N ASP A 71 36.19 22.70 -26.36
CA ASP A 71 36.78 22.59 -25.03
C ASP A 71 35.67 22.45 -23.98
N ILE A 72 34.58 23.22 -24.13
CA ILE A 72 33.40 23.09 -23.26
C ILE A 72 32.80 21.69 -23.38
N GLU A 73 32.64 21.17 -24.59
CA GLU A 73 32.06 19.85 -24.81
C GLU A 73 32.94 18.73 -24.23
N ALA A 74 34.27 18.84 -24.33
CA ALA A 74 35.20 17.91 -23.68
C ALA A 74 35.04 17.92 -22.15
N GLU A 75 34.84 19.10 -21.56
CA GLU A 75 34.58 19.26 -20.13
C GLU A 75 33.21 18.70 -19.69
N LEU A 76 32.23 18.60 -20.60
CA LEU A 76 30.92 18.00 -20.35
C LEU A 76 30.91 16.47 -20.43
N ASP A 77 31.95 15.86 -20.97
CA ASP A 77 32.03 14.39 -21.12
C ASP A 77 32.91 13.75 -20.03
N ILE A 78 33.28 14.51 -19.00
CA ILE A 78 34.01 14.04 -17.80
C ILE A 78 32.99 13.44 -16.80
N PRO A 79 33.01 12.11 -16.55
CA PRO A 79 32.01 11.46 -15.70
C PRO A 79 31.97 11.97 -14.27
N GLU A 80 33.12 12.32 -13.68
CA GLU A 80 33.26 12.74 -12.27
C GLU A 80 32.57 14.07 -11.95
N LYS A 81 32.16 14.83 -12.98
CA LYS A 81 31.39 16.07 -12.82
C LYS A 81 29.90 15.84 -12.62
N TYR A 82 29.44 14.62 -12.87
CA TYR A 82 28.06 14.23 -12.73
C TYR A 82 27.93 13.22 -11.61
N ILE A 83 26.73 13.19 -11.05
CA ILE A 83 26.37 12.21 -10.02
C ILE A 83 26.14 10.86 -10.66
N CYS A 84 25.49 10.86 -11.83
CA CYS A 84 25.37 9.71 -12.71
C CYS A 84 25.63 10.18 -14.14
N TYR A 85 26.76 9.80 -14.71
CA TYR A 85 27.11 10.12 -16.08
C TYR A 85 26.37 9.20 -17.06
N VAL A 86 25.75 9.76 -18.09
CA VAL A 86 25.08 8.97 -19.14
C VAL A 86 25.92 9.03 -20.43
N PRO A 87 26.63 7.94 -20.78
CA PRO A 87 27.43 7.91 -22.00
C PRO A 87 26.53 7.96 -23.24
N ASP A 88 27.10 8.39 -24.37
CA ASP A 88 26.35 8.56 -25.63
C ASP A 88 25.46 7.38 -25.97
N LYS A 89 26.01 6.16 -25.99
CA LYS A 89 25.26 4.93 -26.34
C LYS A 89 24.08 4.62 -25.40
N ALA A 90 24.03 5.25 -24.22
CA ALA A 90 22.96 5.07 -23.25
C ALA A 90 21.99 6.27 -23.18
N ARG A 91 22.22 7.33 -23.97
CA ARG A 91 21.31 8.48 -24.00
C ARG A 91 19.96 8.08 -24.58
N TRP A 92 18.87 8.59 -24.00
CA TRP A 92 17.49 8.19 -24.30
C TRP A 92 17.17 8.26 -25.80
N LYS A 93 17.72 9.26 -26.51
CA LYS A 93 17.56 9.41 -27.96
C LYS A 93 18.04 8.19 -28.77
N PHE A 94 19.12 7.52 -28.34
CA PHE A 94 19.65 6.33 -29.01
C PHE A 94 18.90 5.06 -28.58
N VAL A 95 18.26 5.07 -27.42
CA VAL A 95 17.37 3.97 -27.00
C VAL A 95 16.07 4.02 -27.80
N LEU A 96 15.54 5.21 -28.11
CA LEU A 96 14.35 5.40 -28.94
C LEU A 96 14.58 5.16 -30.43
N HIS A 97 15.79 5.43 -30.91
CA HIS A 97 16.19 5.26 -32.30
C HIS A 97 17.49 4.45 -32.38
N PRO A 98 17.42 3.14 -32.06
CA PRO A 98 18.60 2.30 -31.93
C PRO A 98 19.26 2.02 -33.27
N VAL A 99 20.48 2.51 -33.42
CA VAL A 99 21.35 2.25 -34.59
C VAL A 99 22.75 1.83 -34.13
N ASP A 100 23.42 0.98 -34.91
CA ASP A 100 24.80 0.58 -34.67
C ASP A 100 25.81 1.64 -35.15
N ASP A 101 27.11 1.37 -34.97
CA ASP A 101 28.19 2.29 -35.38
C ASP A 101 28.26 2.49 -36.91
N LYS A 102 27.53 1.68 -37.70
CA LYS A 102 27.41 1.80 -39.17
C LYS A 102 26.10 2.48 -39.59
N GLY A 103 25.21 2.80 -38.66
CA GLY A 103 23.89 3.38 -38.91
C GLY A 103 22.80 2.35 -39.25
N GLU A 104 23.03 1.06 -39.02
CA GLU A 104 22.05 -0.01 -39.22
C GLU A 104 21.14 -0.13 -37.99
N SER A 105 19.84 -0.42 -38.20
CA SER A 105 18.86 -0.55 -37.10
C SER A 105 19.22 -1.70 -36.17
N VAL A 106 19.17 -1.45 -34.86
CA VAL A 106 19.36 -2.43 -33.79
C VAL A 106 18.02 -2.67 -33.09
N SER A 107 17.82 -3.84 -32.47
CA SER A 107 16.60 -4.09 -31.69
C SER A 107 16.55 -3.23 -30.42
N TYR A 108 15.35 -2.83 -29.98
CA TYR A 108 15.17 -2.14 -28.70
C TYR A 108 15.74 -2.94 -27.53
N ALA A 109 15.56 -4.27 -27.56
CA ALA A 109 16.06 -5.18 -26.53
C ALA A 109 17.58 -5.09 -26.37
N ASP A 110 18.33 -5.11 -27.47
CA ASP A 110 19.78 -5.00 -27.44
C ASP A 110 20.23 -3.59 -27.04
N ALA A 111 19.56 -2.55 -27.54
CA ALA A 111 19.87 -1.16 -27.23
C ALA A 111 19.69 -0.84 -25.73
N ILE A 112 18.57 -1.25 -25.12
CA ILE A 112 18.33 -1.06 -23.68
C ILE A 112 19.38 -1.84 -22.86
N THR A 113 19.66 -3.08 -23.24
CA THR A 113 20.66 -3.91 -22.55
C THR A 113 22.06 -3.28 -22.61
N THR A 114 22.45 -2.75 -23.77
CA THR A 114 23.72 -2.01 -23.94
C THR A 114 23.73 -0.71 -23.13
N ALA A 115 22.63 0.06 -23.15
CA ALA A 115 22.53 1.32 -22.41
C ALA A 115 22.73 1.10 -20.89
N LEU A 116 22.07 0.10 -20.32
CA LEU A 116 22.21 -0.26 -18.90
C LEU A 116 23.65 -0.66 -18.56
N ALA A 117 24.29 -1.44 -19.42
CA ALA A 117 25.69 -1.87 -19.21
C ALA A 117 26.68 -0.70 -19.29
N GLU A 118 26.52 0.23 -20.23
CA GLU A 118 27.40 1.39 -20.38
C GLU A 118 27.22 2.42 -19.25
N VAL A 119 25.97 2.62 -18.77
CA VAL A 119 25.70 3.42 -17.57
C VAL A 119 26.39 2.80 -16.36
N GLU A 120 26.23 1.50 -16.13
CA GLU A 120 26.87 0.83 -15.00
C GLU A 120 28.41 0.95 -15.05
N LYS A 121 29.00 0.72 -16.22
CA LYS A 121 30.44 0.83 -16.44
C LYS A 121 30.97 2.23 -16.18
N SER A 122 30.27 3.26 -16.65
CA SER A 122 30.67 4.66 -16.49
C SER A 122 30.51 5.16 -15.04
N ASN A 123 29.69 4.46 -14.24
CA ASN A 123 29.35 4.85 -12.87
C ASN A 123 29.67 3.72 -11.87
N SER A 124 30.78 3.00 -12.07
CA SER A 124 31.10 1.77 -11.34
C SER A 124 31.12 1.93 -9.80
N ALA A 125 31.51 3.08 -9.28
CA ALA A 125 31.47 3.37 -7.84
C ALA A 125 30.03 3.33 -7.26
N LEU A 126 29.05 3.76 -8.06
CA LEU A 126 27.65 3.86 -7.66
C LEU A 126 26.85 2.60 -8.04
N LEU A 127 27.09 2.05 -9.25
CA LEU A 127 26.19 1.11 -9.92
C LEU A 127 26.79 -0.28 -10.21
N SER A 128 28.02 -0.58 -9.77
CA SER A 128 28.64 -1.88 -10.05
C SER A 128 27.75 -3.06 -9.62
N GLY A 129 27.40 -3.91 -10.59
CA GLY A 129 26.57 -5.10 -10.39
C GLY A 129 25.08 -4.82 -10.20
N VAL A 130 24.59 -3.62 -10.54
CA VAL A 130 23.20 -3.19 -10.31
C VAL A 130 22.30 -3.31 -11.53
N LEU A 131 22.71 -2.78 -12.69
CA LEU A 131 21.85 -2.65 -13.87
C LEU A 131 22.07 -3.74 -14.92
N SER A 132 23.31 -4.21 -15.07
CA SER A 132 23.77 -5.11 -16.13
C SER A 132 23.20 -6.54 -16.05
N LYS A 133 22.49 -6.86 -14.96
CA LYS A 133 21.85 -8.17 -14.76
C LYS A 133 20.47 -8.27 -15.39
N THR A 134 19.76 -7.16 -15.57
CA THR A 134 18.47 -7.15 -16.27
C THR A 134 18.71 -7.11 -17.76
N LYS A 135 18.48 -8.23 -18.44
CA LYS A 135 18.72 -8.37 -19.88
C LYS A 135 17.41 -8.34 -20.64
N PHE A 136 17.17 -7.27 -21.39
CA PHE A 136 15.99 -7.13 -22.24
C PHE A 136 16.07 -8.03 -23.47
N ASN A 137 17.27 -8.48 -23.82
CA ASN A 137 17.51 -9.42 -24.91
C ASN A 137 17.55 -10.88 -24.48
N GLU A 138 17.04 -11.21 -23.29
CA GLU A 138 16.95 -12.60 -22.84
C GLU A 138 16.04 -13.45 -23.73
N LEU A 139 16.42 -14.71 -23.92
CA LEU A 139 15.66 -15.69 -24.69
C LEU A 139 15.03 -16.71 -23.75
N ASN A 140 13.77 -17.05 -24.01
CA ASN A 140 13.06 -18.11 -23.29
C ASN A 140 13.57 -19.51 -23.70
N THR A 141 13.03 -20.56 -23.09
CA THR A 141 13.41 -21.96 -23.38
C THR A 141 13.15 -22.41 -24.83
N LYS A 142 12.37 -21.65 -25.60
CA LYS A 142 12.09 -21.88 -27.02
C LYS A 142 13.00 -21.07 -27.96
N GLY A 143 13.92 -20.27 -27.41
CA GLY A 143 14.80 -19.40 -28.20
C GLY A 143 14.14 -18.13 -28.71
N GLU A 144 12.95 -17.78 -28.20
CA GLU A 144 12.23 -16.55 -28.53
C GLU A 144 12.57 -15.47 -27.49
N ARG A 145 12.50 -14.19 -27.86
CA ARG A 145 12.69 -13.09 -26.90
C ARG A 145 11.61 -13.14 -25.81
N VAL A 146 12.00 -12.89 -24.57
CA VAL A 146 11.05 -12.79 -23.44
C VAL A 146 10.11 -11.59 -23.62
N LEU A 147 10.63 -10.47 -24.11
CA LEU A 147 9.87 -9.28 -24.49
C LEU A 147 9.98 -9.08 -26.00
N ASP A 148 8.83 -9.01 -26.69
CA ASP A 148 8.79 -8.72 -28.11
C ASP A 148 9.02 -7.23 -28.42
N GLU A 149 9.38 -6.95 -29.67
CA GLU A 149 9.75 -5.61 -30.13
C GLU A 149 8.57 -4.62 -30.09
N GLU A 150 7.34 -5.10 -30.29
CA GLU A 150 6.13 -4.28 -30.24
C GLU A 150 5.86 -3.80 -28.81
N THR A 151 5.99 -4.69 -27.84
CA THR A 151 5.85 -4.40 -26.41
C THR A 151 6.92 -3.41 -25.95
N LEU A 152 8.18 -3.62 -26.34
CA LEU A 152 9.28 -2.70 -26.00
C LEU A 152 9.10 -1.33 -26.65
N SER A 153 8.68 -1.29 -27.92
CA SER A 153 8.39 -0.04 -28.61
C SER A 153 7.27 0.75 -27.92
N ALA A 154 6.19 0.06 -27.52
CA ALA A 154 5.09 0.68 -26.78
C ALA A 154 5.54 1.21 -25.41
N LEU A 155 6.31 0.43 -24.65
CA LEU A 155 6.87 0.88 -23.36
C LEU A 155 7.74 2.12 -23.54
N LEU A 156 8.70 2.09 -24.47
CA LEU A 156 9.60 3.21 -24.72
C LEU A 156 8.84 4.47 -25.17
N LYS A 157 7.80 4.30 -25.98
CA LYS A 157 6.91 5.41 -26.37
C LYS A 157 6.19 5.98 -25.14
N ASP A 158 5.55 5.14 -24.32
CA ASP A 158 4.82 5.57 -23.14
C ASP A 158 5.74 6.34 -22.16
N PHE A 159 6.95 5.84 -21.90
CA PHE A 159 7.96 6.54 -21.09
C PHE A 159 8.46 7.83 -21.75
N ASN A 160 8.54 7.90 -23.07
CA ASN A 160 8.95 9.11 -23.78
C ASN A 160 7.88 10.20 -23.75
N ASP A 161 6.61 9.81 -23.88
CA ASP A 161 5.45 10.70 -23.91
C ASP A 161 5.08 11.19 -22.49
N PHE A 162 5.47 10.44 -21.45
CA PHE A 162 5.35 10.88 -20.06
C PHE A 162 6.24 12.11 -19.77
N PRO A 163 5.81 13.05 -18.90
CA PRO A 163 6.62 14.18 -18.49
C PRO A 163 8.02 13.78 -18.01
N LYS A 164 9.02 14.63 -18.31
CA LYS A 164 10.43 14.36 -17.97
C LYS A 164 10.60 14.12 -16.47
N LEU A 165 11.27 13.03 -16.09
CA LEU A 165 11.51 12.62 -14.71
C LEU A 165 12.72 13.36 -14.10
N GLN A 166 12.62 14.68 -14.02
CA GLN A 166 13.63 15.57 -13.46
C GLN A 166 13.11 16.26 -12.19
N ASP A 167 13.99 16.63 -11.27
CA ASP A 167 13.62 17.14 -9.94
C ASP A 167 12.67 18.34 -10.02
N GLU A 168 12.92 19.25 -10.95
CA GLU A 168 12.10 20.45 -11.18
C GLU A 168 10.67 20.14 -11.64
N ASN A 169 10.39 18.95 -12.18
CA ASN A 169 9.05 18.57 -12.62
C ASN A 169 8.27 17.89 -11.50
N PHE A 170 8.89 17.48 -10.39
CA PHE A 170 8.18 16.83 -9.30
C PHE A 170 7.49 17.86 -8.38
N GLU A 171 6.36 17.46 -7.79
CA GLU A 171 5.64 18.27 -6.81
C GLU A 171 6.40 18.39 -5.47
N PHE A 172 7.22 17.38 -5.13
CA PHE A 172 8.19 17.40 -4.03
C PHE A 172 9.48 16.62 -4.39
N PRO A 173 10.65 16.91 -3.76
CA PRO A 173 11.96 16.37 -4.15
C PRO A 173 12.08 14.82 -4.15
N ASP A 174 11.42 14.14 -3.21
CA ASP A 174 11.49 12.67 -3.01
C ASP A 174 10.38 11.87 -3.72
N LEU A 175 9.70 12.47 -4.71
CA LEU A 175 8.53 11.85 -5.34
C LEU A 175 8.84 10.51 -6.02
N LEU A 176 10.00 10.39 -6.64
CA LEU A 176 10.39 9.17 -7.32
C LEU A 176 10.74 8.04 -6.36
N GLY A 177 11.34 8.36 -5.21
CA GLY A 177 11.55 7.41 -4.12
C GLY A 177 10.22 6.88 -3.60
N ALA A 178 9.26 7.77 -3.33
CA ALA A 178 7.90 7.37 -2.92
C ALA A 178 7.21 6.45 -3.95
N ALA A 179 7.30 6.78 -5.25
CA ALA A 179 6.74 5.93 -6.31
C ALA A 179 7.46 4.58 -6.45
N TYR A 180 8.76 4.53 -6.16
CA TYR A 180 9.53 3.29 -6.15
C TYR A 180 9.18 2.39 -4.95
N GLU A 181 8.94 2.96 -3.77
CA GLU A 181 8.42 2.22 -2.62
C GLU A 181 7.00 1.67 -2.89
N TYR A 182 6.14 2.44 -3.55
CA TYR A 182 4.86 1.95 -4.06
C TYR A 182 5.05 0.73 -4.97
N LEU A 183 5.98 0.80 -5.93
CA LEU A 183 6.30 -0.33 -6.80
C LEU A 183 6.77 -1.55 -6.00
N ILE A 184 7.71 -1.38 -5.08
CA ILE A 184 8.20 -2.48 -4.24
C ILE A 184 7.04 -3.14 -3.49
N LYS A 185 6.16 -2.34 -2.86
CA LYS A 185 4.97 -2.83 -2.17
C LYS A 185 4.02 -3.58 -3.11
N PHE A 186 3.70 -2.99 -4.25
CA PHE A 186 2.85 -3.59 -5.27
C PHE A 186 3.40 -4.96 -5.73
N PHE A 187 4.72 -5.07 -5.91
CA PHE A 187 5.36 -6.34 -6.27
C PHE A 187 5.39 -7.34 -5.12
N ALA A 188 5.63 -6.90 -3.88
CA ALA A 188 5.63 -7.77 -2.70
C ALA A 188 4.24 -8.40 -2.47
N GLU A 189 3.17 -7.63 -2.67
CA GLU A 189 1.78 -8.09 -2.59
C GLU A 189 1.42 -9.02 -3.77
N SER A 190 1.95 -8.75 -4.97
CA SER A 190 1.65 -9.52 -6.19
C SER A 190 2.44 -10.83 -6.33
N ALA A 191 3.66 -10.92 -5.78
CA ALA A 191 4.60 -12.02 -6.03
C ALA A 191 4.46 -13.24 -5.09
N GLY A 192 3.43 -13.28 -4.24
CA GLY A 192 3.17 -14.40 -3.32
C GLY A 192 4.26 -14.57 -2.23
N LYS A 193 4.11 -15.61 -1.39
CA LYS A 193 4.83 -15.75 -0.10
C LYS A 193 6.37 -15.73 -0.17
N LYS A 194 7.00 -16.07 -1.30
CA LYS A 194 8.47 -16.25 -1.40
C LYS A 194 9.24 -14.97 -1.74
N ALA A 195 8.62 -13.97 -2.37
CA ALA A 195 9.34 -12.78 -2.84
C ALA A 195 9.46 -11.68 -1.76
N GLY A 196 8.56 -11.67 -0.77
CA GLY A 196 8.53 -10.65 0.29
C GLY A 196 9.48 -10.91 1.47
N GLU A 197 10.22 -12.03 1.50
CA GLU A 197 11.09 -12.42 2.63
C GLU A 197 12.20 -11.41 2.96
N PHE A 198 12.52 -10.51 2.02
CA PHE A 198 13.56 -9.47 2.18
C PHE A 198 12.99 -8.07 2.44
N TYR A 199 11.67 -7.92 2.54
CA TYR A 199 11.00 -6.65 2.76
C TYR A 199 10.45 -6.57 4.18
N THR A 200 10.82 -5.49 4.87
CA THR A 200 10.23 -5.18 6.18
C THR A 200 9.01 -4.28 5.95
N PRO A 201 7.82 -4.63 6.47
CA PRO A 201 6.62 -3.80 6.30
C PRO A 201 6.88 -2.35 6.69
N SER A 202 6.50 -1.42 5.81
CA SER A 202 6.78 0.02 5.95
C SER A 202 6.36 0.61 7.30
N GLU A 203 5.30 0.07 7.88
CA GLU A 203 4.69 0.52 9.13
C GLU A 203 5.55 0.10 10.34
N VAL A 204 6.17 -1.08 10.30
CA VAL A 204 7.14 -1.52 11.30
C VAL A 204 8.42 -0.69 11.21
N VAL A 205 8.87 -0.42 9.98
CA VAL A 205 10.05 0.41 9.72
C VAL A 205 9.83 1.83 10.27
N TYR A 206 8.66 2.41 10.02
CA TYR A 206 8.26 3.72 10.53
C TYR A 206 8.20 3.75 12.06
N LEU A 207 7.62 2.72 12.69
CA LEU A 207 7.63 2.57 14.16
C LEU A 207 9.05 2.55 14.73
N MET A 208 9.98 1.83 14.10
CA MET A 208 11.39 1.80 14.53
C MET A 208 12.03 3.20 14.42
N GLY A 209 11.73 3.95 13.36
CA GLY A 209 12.15 5.35 13.21
C GLY A 209 11.61 6.25 14.33
N GLN A 210 10.33 6.12 14.65
CA GLN A 210 9.68 6.89 15.73
C GLN A 210 10.26 6.55 17.11
N ILE A 211 10.60 5.28 17.37
CA ILE A 211 11.25 4.85 18.62
C ILE A 211 12.68 5.39 18.73
N LEU A 212 13.44 5.35 17.64
CA LEU A 212 14.86 5.68 17.67
C LEU A 212 15.13 7.18 17.52
N GLN A 213 14.27 7.95 16.86
CA GLN A 213 14.42 9.41 16.70
C GLN A 213 15.84 9.83 16.27
N PRO A 214 16.32 9.44 15.07
CA PRO A 214 17.66 9.80 14.61
C PRO A 214 17.87 11.32 14.56
N LYS A 215 19.11 11.75 14.74
CA LYS A 215 19.56 13.15 14.67
C LYS A 215 20.37 13.41 13.40
N GLU A 216 20.51 14.68 13.02
CA GLU A 216 21.18 15.13 11.79
C GLU A 216 22.60 14.58 11.57
N THR A 217 23.33 14.28 12.65
CA THR A 217 24.73 13.81 12.61
C THR A 217 24.90 12.39 13.15
N ASP A 218 23.81 11.66 13.37
CA ASP A 218 23.90 10.28 13.86
C ASP A 218 24.54 9.40 12.76
N GLU A 219 25.45 8.50 13.15
CA GLU A 219 25.93 7.45 12.27
C GLU A 219 25.03 6.22 12.42
N ILE A 220 24.40 5.78 11.34
CA ILE A 220 23.39 4.72 11.32
C ILE A 220 23.87 3.52 10.51
N CYS A 221 23.67 2.32 11.06
CA CYS A 221 24.03 1.07 10.41
C CYS A 221 22.84 0.11 10.32
N ASP A 222 22.66 -0.52 9.15
CA ASP A 222 21.87 -1.74 9.00
C ASP A 222 22.75 -2.91 8.50
N PRO A 223 23.16 -3.83 9.38
CA PRO A 223 24.04 -4.93 9.01
C PRO A 223 23.32 -6.05 8.22
N THR A 224 22.03 -5.93 7.94
CA THR A 224 21.22 -6.85 7.12
C THR A 224 20.23 -6.02 6.29
N VAL A 225 20.76 -5.11 5.48
CA VAL A 225 20.02 -3.95 4.95
C VAL A 225 18.86 -4.31 4.00
N GLY A 226 18.82 -5.50 3.42
CA GLY A 226 17.75 -5.91 2.53
C GLY A 226 17.59 -4.92 1.36
N SER A 227 16.39 -4.39 1.15
CA SER A 227 16.08 -3.37 0.13
C SER A 227 16.38 -1.92 0.55
N GLY A 228 16.93 -1.68 1.75
CA GLY A 228 17.29 -0.33 2.22
C GLY A 228 16.20 0.43 2.98
N GLY A 229 14.97 -0.10 3.08
CA GLY A 229 13.82 0.62 3.65
C GLY A 229 14.04 1.17 5.07
N LEU A 230 14.76 0.42 5.93
CA LEU A 230 15.13 0.89 7.28
C LEU A 230 16.00 2.13 7.25
N LEU A 231 17.09 2.13 6.47
CA LEU A 231 17.99 3.27 6.38
C LEU A 231 17.32 4.48 5.71
N ILE A 232 16.52 4.25 4.66
CA ILE A 232 15.75 5.30 3.98
C ILE A 232 14.74 5.94 4.92
N THR A 233 14.06 5.14 5.76
CA THR A 233 13.12 5.69 6.74
C THR A 233 13.82 6.54 7.79
N MET A 234 15.04 6.16 8.21
CA MET A 234 15.84 7.00 9.11
C MET A 234 16.26 8.31 8.44
N HIS A 235 16.69 8.26 7.17
CA HIS A 235 16.98 9.44 6.36
C HIS A 235 15.76 10.37 6.29
N ASN A 236 14.61 9.83 5.91
CA ASN A 236 13.37 10.58 5.76
C ASN A 236 12.88 11.14 7.10
N TYR A 237 13.09 10.44 8.21
CA TYR A 237 12.81 10.97 9.55
C TYR A 237 13.65 12.22 9.83
N VAL A 238 14.96 12.17 9.56
CA VAL A 238 15.86 13.30 9.78
C VAL A 238 15.51 14.45 8.85
N GLU A 239 15.27 14.20 7.56
CA GLU A 239 14.89 15.24 6.61
C GLU A 239 13.56 15.92 6.99
N ASN A 240 12.52 15.15 7.33
CA ASN A 240 11.23 15.70 7.74
C ASN A 240 11.32 16.50 9.05
N ARG A 241 12.24 16.13 9.95
CA ARG A 241 12.39 16.76 11.28
C ARG A 241 13.32 17.95 11.31
N TYR A 242 14.41 17.91 10.55
CA TYR A 242 15.47 18.92 10.61
C TYR A 242 15.66 19.67 9.29
N GLY A 243 14.89 19.33 8.26
CA GLY A 243 14.92 19.97 6.93
C GLY A 243 16.02 19.45 5.99
N SER A 244 17.05 18.79 6.51
CA SER A 244 18.11 18.17 5.71
C SER A 244 18.71 16.95 6.41
N ALA A 245 19.05 15.92 5.62
CA ALA A 245 19.74 14.72 6.07
C ALA A 245 21.16 14.59 5.48
N GLU A 246 21.73 15.65 4.88
CA GLU A 246 23.06 15.61 4.23
C GLU A 246 24.20 15.21 5.18
N ARG A 247 24.07 15.55 6.47
CA ARG A 247 25.07 15.24 7.50
C ARG A 247 24.91 13.84 8.11
N LEU A 248 23.88 13.10 7.69
CA LEU A 248 23.60 11.77 8.18
C LEU A 248 24.53 10.75 7.50
N THR A 249 25.11 9.85 8.30
CA THR A 249 25.94 8.76 7.77
C THR A 249 25.12 7.47 7.75
N LEU A 250 24.97 6.87 6.56
CA LEU A 250 24.18 5.64 6.37
C LEU A 250 25.07 4.52 5.83
N HIS A 251 25.28 3.49 6.64
CA HIS A 251 26.04 2.31 6.25
C HIS A 251 25.16 1.05 6.30
N GLY A 252 25.40 0.11 5.39
CA GLY A 252 24.67 -1.14 5.41
C GLY A 252 25.43 -2.30 4.79
N GLN A 253 24.98 -3.52 5.08
CA GLN A 253 25.54 -4.73 4.50
C GLN A 253 24.44 -5.73 4.14
N GLU A 254 24.54 -6.34 2.96
CA GLU A 254 23.61 -7.36 2.48
C GLU A 254 24.36 -8.55 1.89
N LYS A 255 23.89 -9.77 2.19
CA LYS A 255 24.51 -11.01 1.72
C LYS A 255 24.05 -11.38 0.31
N PHE A 256 22.75 -11.22 0.04
CA PHE A 256 22.12 -11.68 -1.18
C PHE A 256 22.16 -10.63 -2.28
N ASP A 257 22.32 -11.09 -3.51
CA ASP A 257 22.57 -10.24 -4.66
C ASP A 257 21.36 -9.37 -5.05
N SER A 258 20.16 -9.96 -5.12
CA SER A 258 18.96 -9.23 -5.54
C SER A 258 18.55 -8.13 -4.55
N PRO A 259 18.47 -8.37 -3.22
CA PRO A 259 18.17 -7.30 -2.27
C PRO A 259 19.23 -6.19 -2.25
N TYR A 260 20.52 -6.54 -2.35
CA TYR A 260 21.62 -5.57 -2.45
C TYR A 260 21.43 -4.59 -3.62
N GLN A 261 21.06 -5.10 -4.80
CA GLN A 261 20.79 -4.27 -5.99
C GLN A 261 19.58 -3.37 -5.78
N MET A 262 18.50 -3.93 -5.21
CA MET A 262 17.31 -3.17 -4.88
C MET A 262 17.65 -2.02 -3.93
N CYS A 263 18.46 -2.26 -2.88
CA CYS A 263 18.92 -1.23 -1.96
C CYS A 263 19.71 -0.13 -2.66
N LYS A 264 20.68 -0.48 -3.51
CA LYS A 264 21.47 0.51 -4.26
C LYS A 264 20.59 1.39 -5.16
N MET A 265 19.63 0.81 -5.88
CA MET A 265 18.67 1.58 -6.69
C MET A 265 17.76 2.44 -5.81
N ASN A 266 17.27 1.88 -4.70
CA ASN A 266 16.36 2.56 -3.79
C ASN A 266 16.99 3.84 -3.21
N MET A 267 18.23 3.73 -2.73
CA MET A 267 19.01 4.88 -2.24
C MET A 267 19.12 5.98 -3.29
N ILE A 268 19.37 5.65 -4.56
CA ILE A 268 19.50 6.63 -5.64
C ILE A 268 18.16 7.31 -5.93
N PHE A 269 17.04 6.56 -5.94
CA PHE A 269 15.71 7.14 -6.16
C PHE A 269 15.27 8.07 -5.04
N HIS A 270 15.70 7.81 -3.80
CA HIS A 270 15.54 8.70 -2.65
C HIS A 270 16.60 9.80 -2.55
N ASN A 271 17.42 9.97 -3.58
CA ASN A 271 18.50 10.97 -3.62
C ASN A 271 19.59 10.80 -2.53
N ILE A 272 19.68 9.60 -1.93
CA ILE A 272 20.66 9.23 -0.90
C ILE A 272 21.94 8.73 -1.59
N ARG A 273 22.90 9.63 -1.74
CA ARG A 273 24.11 9.39 -2.56
C ARG A 273 25.34 8.97 -1.74
N ASN A 274 25.38 9.36 -0.47
CA ASN A 274 26.53 9.14 0.42
C ASN A 274 26.45 7.82 1.23
N ALA A 275 25.44 6.98 0.97
CA ALA A 275 25.30 5.71 1.69
C ALA A 275 26.36 4.68 1.28
N ARG A 276 27.03 4.06 2.26
CA ARG A 276 27.99 2.97 2.06
C ARG A 276 27.30 1.62 2.24
N ILE A 277 26.94 0.97 1.14
CA ILE A 277 26.31 -0.34 1.13
C ILE A 277 27.30 -1.39 0.60
N GLU A 278 27.58 -2.41 1.41
CA GLU A 278 28.54 -3.47 1.11
C GLU A 278 27.86 -4.82 0.86
N GLN A 279 28.43 -5.64 -0.03
CA GLN A 279 27.94 -7.00 -0.27
C GLN A 279 28.77 -8.04 0.50
N GLY A 280 28.13 -8.87 1.33
CA GLY A 280 28.77 -9.97 2.04
C GLY A 280 27.99 -10.50 3.25
N ASP A 281 28.38 -11.67 3.76
CA ASP A 281 27.77 -12.25 4.96
C ASP A 281 28.28 -11.54 6.23
N THR A 282 27.38 -10.88 6.94
CA THR A 282 27.63 -10.09 8.16
C THR A 282 28.21 -10.89 9.31
N LEU A 283 27.79 -12.14 9.48
CA LEU A 283 28.29 -12.99 10.57
C LEU A 283 29.67 -13.57 10.22
N LEU A 284 29.90 -13.92 8.97
CA LEU A 284 31.16 -14.53 8.53
C LEU A 284 32.25 -13.50 8.23
N ASN A 285 31.93 -12.45 7.49
CA ASN A 285 32.85 -11.48 6.91
C ASN A 285 32.21 -10.07 6.92
N PRO A 286 32.11 -9.42 8.09
CA PRO A 286 31.62 -8.05 8.18
C PRO A 286 32.54 -7.09 7.40
N LYS A 287 31.95 -6.27 6.53
CA LYS A 287 32.64 -5.41 5.56
C LYS A 287 32.80 -3.96 6.02
N LEU A 288 31.95 -3.52 6.95
CA LEU A 288 31.94 -2.17 7.50
C LEU A 288 33.09 -1.97 8.51
N VAL A 289 34.29 -1.92 7.95
CA VAL A 289 35.57 -1.87 8.66
C VAL A 289 36.35 -0.64 8.19
N THR A 290 36.96 0.07 9.13
CA THR A 290 37.90 1.18 8.89
C THR A 290 39.13 0.95 9.77
N GLY A 291 40.33 1.06 9.21
CA GLY A 291 41.57 0.87 9.97
C GLY A 291 41.77 -0.54 10.56
N GLY A 292 41.08 -1.56 10.03
CA GLY A 292 41.15 -2.94 10.52
C GLY A 292 40.23 -3.23 11.72
N THR A 293 39.43 -2.27 12.17
CA THR A 293 38.43 -2.44 13.23
C THR A 293 37.01 -2.26 12.69
N LEU A 294 36.04 -2.94 13.30
CA LEU A 294 34.63 -2.71 13.00
C LEU A 294 34.24 -1.27 13.34
N ASN A 295 33.52 -0.62 12.44
CA ASN A 295 33.00 0.72 12.67
C ASN A 295 31.95 0.69 13.79
N GLN A 296 31.82 1.80 14.52
CA GLN A 296 30.82 1.97 15.56
C GLN A 296 29.81 3.06 15.17
N TYR A 297 28.56 2.88 15.58
CA TYR A 297 27.41 3.68 15.15
C TYR A 297 26.59 4.19 16.33
N ASP A 298 25.96 5.35 16.18
CA ASP A 298 25.02 5.91 17.16
C ASP A 298 23.71 5.13 17.15
N ILE A 299 23.30 4.68 15.97
CA ILE A 299 22.11 3.86 15.77
C ILE A 299 22.43 2.62 14.97
N VAL A 300 21.91 1.47 15.39
CA VAL A 300 21.88 0.26 14.58
C VAL A 300 20.44 -0.19 14.43
N VAL A 301 20.02 -0.55 13.22
CA VAL A 301 18.68 -1.08 12.95
C VAL A 301 18.78 -2.34 12.12
N ALA A 302 17.88 -3.29 12.31
CA ALA A 302 17.87 -4.48 11.47
C ALA A 302 16.54 -5.23 11.57
N ASN A 303 16.21 -5.90 10.47
CA ASN A 303 15.32 -7.06 10.44
C ASN A 303 16.11 -8.26 9.89
N PRO A 304 16.95 -8.90 10.73
CA PRO A 304 17.80 -9.99 10.28
C PRO A 304 16.96 -11.23 9.98
N PRO A 305 17.46 -12.15 9.13
CA PRO A 305 16.69 -13.33 8.78
C PRO A 305 16.54 -14.29 9.96
N PHE A 306 15.30 -14.71 10.23
CA PHE A 306 14.95 -15.48 11.43
C PHE A 306 15.46 -16.93 11.37
N SER A 307 15.94 -17.41 12.53
CA SER A 307 16.24 -18.83 12.77
C SER A 307 17.10 -19.47 11.67
N GLN A 308 18.06 -18.71 11.13
CA GLN A 308 19.03 -19.23 10.16
C GLN A 308 20.11 -20.09 10.83
N ASN A 309 20.76 -20.91 10.02
CA ASN A 309 22.01 -21.57 10.37
C ASN A 309 23.18 -20.60 10.17
N TYR A 310 24.25 -20.76 10.93
CA TYR A 310 25.49 -20.02 10.73
C TYR A 310 26.72 -20.93 10.87
N THR A 311 27.85 -20.46 10.35
CA THR A 311 29.14 -21.17 10.43
C THR A 311 30.21 -20.32 11.09
N THR A 312 31.15 -20.97 11.77
CA THR A 312 32.32 -20.33 12.41
C THR A 312 33.62 -20.56 11.62
N ALA A 313 33.57 -21.37 10.55
CA ALA A 313 34.71 -21.61 9.67
C ALA A 313 35.03 -20.31 8.92
N ASN A 314 36.27 -19.83 9.00
CA ASN A 314 36.74 -18.58 8.38
C ASN A 314 36.03 -17.29 8.85
N MET A 315 35.32 -17.35 9.97
CA MET A 315 34.68 -16.18 10.57
C MET A 315 35.73 -15.19 11.09
N GLN A 316 35.62 -13.94 10.64
CA GLN A 316 36.43 -12.82 11.11
C GLN A 316 35.82 -12.20 12.38
N PHE A 317 36.60 -11.40 13.13
CA PHE A 317 36.17 -10.65 14.32
C PHE A 317 35.43 -11.46 15.39
N LYS A 318 35.89 -12.68 15.70
CA LYS A 318 35.18 -13.62 16.61
C LYS A 318 35.01 -13.09 18.03
N GLU A 319 35.91 -12.21 18.46
CA GLU A 319 35.92 -11.54 19.76
C GLU A 319 34.67 -10.70 20.02
N ARG A 320 33.90 -10.34 18.98
CA ARG A 320 32.63 -9.62 19.11
C ARG A 320 31.50 -10.46 19.72
N PHE A 321 31.65 -11.78 19.72
CA PHE A 321 30.65 -12.71 20.27
C PHE A 321 31.08 -13.19 21.65
N GLN A 322 30.26 -12.89 22.66
CA GLN A 322 30.53 -13.30 24.03
C GLN A 322 29.74 -14.56 24.44
N ASN A 323 28.67 -14.88 23.71
CA ASN A 323 27.81 -16.05 23.90
C ASN A 323 27.58 -16.74 22.56
N TRP A 324 28.11 -17.95 22.41
CA TRP A 324 27.94 -18.71 21.18
C TRP A 324 26.60 -19.47 21.16
N MET A 325 25.78 -19.19 20.14
CA MET A 325 24.50 -19.87 19.95
C MET A 325 24.67 -21.21 19.22
N SER A 326 23.64 -22.07 19.24
CA SER A 326 23.64 -23.26 18.38
C SER A 326 23.78 -22.87 16.91
N LYS A 327 24.64 -23.58 16.18
CA LYS A 327 24.84 -23.38 14.73
C LYS A 327 23.60 -23.73 13.90
N LYS A 328 22.62 -24.42 14.49
CA LYS A 328 21.38 -24.82 13.85
C LYS A 328 20.22 -23.96 14.32
N LYS A 329 19.63 -23.20 13.40
CA LYS A 329 18.40 -22.40 13.57
C LYS A 329 18.37 -21.44 14.77
N GLN A 330 19.53 -20.95 15.23
CA GLN A 330 19.63 -20.01 16.35
C GLN A 330 20.66 -18.90 16.08
N ALA A 331 20.74 -18.42 14.83
CA ALA A 331 21.58 -17.26 14.48
C ALA A 331 21.02 -15.92 15.02
N ASP A 332 19.79 -15.88 15.54
CA ASP A 332 19.09 -14.66 15.96
C ASP A 332 19.94 -13.79 16.92
N PHE A 333 20.40 -14.35 18.04
CA PHE A 333 21.28 -13.64 18.97
C PHE A 333 22.73 -13.46 18.48
N MET A 334 23.14 -14.14 17.41
CA MET A 334 24.43 -13.83 16.77
C MET A 334 24.35 -12.48 16.05
N PHE A 335 23.25 -12.19 15.35
CA PHE A 335 23.02 -10.85 14.78
C PHE A 335 22.91 -9.78 15.86
N VAL A 336 22.13 -10.02 16.93
CA VAL A 336 22.01 -9.07 18.06
C VAL A 336 23.38 -8.76 18.68
N GLN A 337 24.22 -9.77 18.91
CA GLN A 337 25.57 -9.55 19.43
C GLN A 337 26.46 -8.76 18.47
N HIS A 338 26.38 -9.02 17.16
CA HIS A 338 27.08 -8.21 16.18
C HIS A 338 26.64 -6.74 16.23
N MET A 339 25.33 -6.49 16.26
CA MET A 339 24.77 -5.14 16.37
C MET A 339 25.25 -4.43 17.64
N ILE A 340 25.22 -5.11 18.79
CA ILE A 340 25.72 -4.57 20.06
C ILE A 340 27.22 -4.24 19.99
N SER A 341 28.01 -5.05 19.27
CA SER A 341 29.46 -4.83 19.12
C SER A 341 29.81 -3.59 18.29
N VAL A 342 28.96 -3.24 17.32
CA VAL A 342 29.11 -2.05 16.46
C VAL A 342 28.30 -0.85 16.97
N LEU A 343 27.67 -0.95 18.14
CA LEU A 343 26.93 0.14 18.76
C LEU A 343 27.83 0.94 19.72
N LYS A 344 27.90 2.26 19.57
CA LYS A 344 28.62 3.16 20.49
C LYS A 344 28.10 3.06 21.92
N ASN A 345 28.90 3.49 22.91
CA ASN A 345 28.54 3.39 24.34
C ASN A 345 27.30 4.20 24.76
N ASN A 346 26.95 5.24 24.01
CA ASN A 346 25.73 6.03 24.17
C ASN A 346 24.71 5.75 23.04
N GLY A 347 24.95 4.71 22.23
CA GLY A 347 24.11 4.35 21.11
C GLY A 347 22.87 3.55 21.51
N ARG A 348 21.92 3.51 20.58
CA ARG A 348 20.64 2.78 20.70
C ARG A 348 20.35 1.98 19.42
N MET A 349 19.68 0.85 19.54
CA MET A 349 19.30 0.03 18.39
C MET A 349 17.90 -0.56 18.56
N ALA A 350 17.22 -0.77 17.44
CA ALA A 350 15.98 -1.53 17.37
C ALA A 350 16.21 -2.71 16.42
N VAL A 351 15.78 -3.90 16.84
CA VAL A 351 15.90 -5.11 16.01
C VAL A 351 14.65 -5.96 16.07
N VAL A 352 14.16 -6.36 14.89
CA VAL A 352 13.04 -7.30 14.76
C VAL A 352 13.53 -8.72 15.08
N MET A 353 12.83 -9.42 15.97
CA MET A 353 13.17 -10.77 16.38
C MET A 353 11.93 -11.66 16.52
N PRO A 354 12.02 -12.97 16.23
CA PRO A 354 10.93 -13.90 16.52
C PRO A 354 10.79 -14.08 18.03
N HIS A 355 9.57 -14.33 18.53
CA HIS A 355 9.32 -14.50 19.98
C HIS A 355 10.20 -15.57 20.66
N GLY A 356 10.72 -16.55 19.94
CA GLY A 356 11.61 -17.59 20.49
C GLY A 356 12.79 -17.01 21.28
N VAL A 357 13.38 -15.89 20.85
CA VAL A 357 14.51 -15.27 21.56
C VAL A 357 14.15 -14.81 22.96
N LEU A 358 12.86 -14.56 23.23
CA LEU A 358 12.36 -14.04 24.50
C LEU A 358 12.32 -15.10 25.61
N PHE A 359 12.20 -16.40 25.27
CA PHE A 359 11.94 -17.43 26.27
C PHE A 359 12.70 -18.74 26.10
N ARG A 360 13.38 -18.99 24.96
CA ARG A 360 14.18 -20.22 24.79
C ARG A 360 15.29 -20.30 25.87
N GLY A 361 15.51 -21.50 26.41
CA GLY A 361 16.49 -21.77 27.47
C GLY A 361 17.95 -21.84 26.99
N GLY A 362 18.86 -22.26 27.86
CA GLY A 362 20.26 -22.56 27.50
C GLY A 362 21.10 -21.31 27.20
N GLU A 363 21.84 -21.30 26.09
CA GLU A 363 22.71 -20.17 25.73
C GLU A 363 21.93 -18.88 25.43
N GLU A 364 20.70 -19.00 24.91
CA GLU A 364 19.83 -17.83 24.67
C GLU A 364 19.35 -17.20 25.99
N GLN A 365 19.06 -18.02 27.01
CA GLN A 365 18.75 -17.54 28.36
C GLN A 365 19.95 -16.80 28.98
N LYS A 366 21.16 -17.36 28.86
CA LYS A 366 22.39 -16.68 29.32
C LYS A 366 22.62 -15.36 28.58
N MET A 367 22.27 -15.29 27.29
CA MET A 367 22.35 -14.04 26.54
C MET A 367 21.35 -13.01 27.05
N ARG A 368 20.08 -13.38 27.26
CA ARG A 368 19.08 -12.48 27.87
C ARG A 368 19.52 -11.99 29.26
N GLN A 369 20.05 -12.89 30.09
CA GLN A 369 20.64 -12.52 31.37
C GLN A 369 21.69 -11.42 31.22
N ARG A 370 22.60 -11.51 30.25
CA ARG A 370 23.61 -10.47 30.01
C ARG A 370 23.03 -9.15 29.52
N LEU A 371 22.00 -9.20 28.68
CA LEU A 371 21.31 -7.98 28.23
C LEU A 371 20.63 -7.23 29.40
N ILE A 372 20.15 -7.97 30.39
CA ILE A 372 19.37 -7.45 31.53
C ILE A 372 20.26 -7.07 32.72
N MET A 373 21.25 -7.91 33.03
CA MET A 373 22.08 -7.80 34.23
C MET A 373 23.48 -7.23 33.96
N GLY A 374 23.93 -7.19 32.71
CA GLY A 374 25.30 -6.83 32.35
C GLY A 374 26.28 -7.98 32.53
N SER A 375 27.58 -7.65 32.52
CA SER A 375 28.65 -8.60 32.81
C SER A 375 28.99 -8.61 34.30
N GLU A 376 29.66 -9.68 34.75
CA GLU A 376 30.11 -9.79 36.13
C GLU A 376 30.99 -8.59 36.52
N GLY A 377 30.65 -7.91 37.61
CA GLY A 377 31.32 -6.69 38.08
C GLY A 377 30.91 -5.39 37.37
N HIS A 378 30.10 -5.45 36.31
CA HIS A 378 29.62 -4.29 35.56
C HIS A 378 28.11 -4.40 35.29
N PRO A 379 27.26 -4.16 36.31
CA PRO A 379 25.82 -4.28 36.16
C PRO A 379 25.29 -3.22 35.19
N SER A 380 24.62 -3.66 34.14
CA SER A 380 24.02 -2.78 33.14
C SER A 380 22.84 -3.46 32.46
N CYS A 381 21.67 -2.84 32.49
CA CYS A 381 20.50 -3.29 31.75
C CYS A 381 20.49 -2.56 30.40
N ILE A 382 21.08 -3.17 29.37
CA ILE A 382 21.10 -2.57 28.02
C ILE A 382 19.83 -2.88 27.23
N LEU A 383 19.09 -3.93 27.58
CA LEU A 383 17.74 -4.16 27.05
C LEU A 383 16.77 -3.17 27.69
N GLU A 384 16.35 -2.16 26.93
CA GLU A 384 15.47 -1.11 27.42
C GLU A 384 14.01 -1.52 27.32
N CYS A 385 13.61 -2.09 26.18
CA CYS A 385 12.21 -2.41 25.93
C CYS A 385 12.05 -3.65 25.04
N VAL A 386 10.98 -4.41 25.30
CA VAL A 386 10.47 -5.48 24.43
C VAL A 386 9.05 -5.09 23.99
N ILE A 387 8.85 -4.98 22.68
CA ILE A 387 7.55 -4.65 22.09
C ILE A 387 7.04 -5.86 21.32
N GLY A 388 5.93 -6.45 21.74
CA GLY A 388 5.23 -7.50 20.99
C GLY A 388 4.47 -6.89 19.82
N LEU A 389 4.73 -7.38 18.62
CA LEU A 389 4.02 -6.93 17.42
C LEU A 389 2.86 -7.89 17.09
N PRO A 390 1.82 -7.40 16.37
CA PRO A 390 0.78 -8.24 15.82
C PRO A 390 1.30 -9.38 14.95
N GLN A 391 0.57 -10.49 14.94
CA GLN A 391 0.84 -11.59 14.02
C GLN A 391 0.47 -11.19 12.60
N GLY A 392 1.07 -11.85 11.61
CA GLY A 392 0.70 -11.67 10.20
C GLY A 392 1.12 -10.33 9.58
N LEU A 393 1.96 -9.52 10.24
CA LEU A 393 2.54 -8.30 9.64
C LEU A 393 3.58 -8.63 8.57
N PHE A 394 4.45 -9.61 8.83
CA PHE A 394 5.60 -9.89 7.98
C PHE A 394 5.22 -10.78 6.79
N TYR A 395 5.83 -10.53 5.64
CA TYR A 395 5.65 -11.34 4.44
C TYR A 395 6.27 -12.74 4.62
N GLY A 396 5.63 -13.74 4.03
CA GLY A 396 6.16 -15.11 3.99
C GLY A 396 6.08 -15.91 5.29
N THR A 397 5.74 -15.30 6.44
CA THR A 397 5.68 -16.00 7.73
C THR A 397 4.56 -15.49 8.65
N GLY A 398 3.86 -16.42 9.30
CA GLY A 398 2.90 -16.11 10.38
C GLY A 398 3.53 -16.08 11.77
N ILE A 399 4.86 -16.18 11.87
CA ILE A 399 5.56 -16.23 13.16
C ILE A 399 5.39 -14.88 13.87
N PRO A 400 4.95 -14.86 15.15
CA PRO A 400 4.90 -13.64 15.95
C PRO A 400 6.30 -13.03 16.11
N ALA A 401 6.39 -11.73 15.86
CA ALA A 401 7.62 -10.97 15.95
C ALA A 401 7.55 -9.95 17.09
N SER A 402 8.72 -9.53 17.56
CA SER A 402 8.89 -8.52 18.59
C SER A 402 10.01 -7.57 18.20
N LEU A 403 9.97 -6.34 18.69
CA LEU A 403 11.12 -5.43 18.66
C LEU A 403 11.88 -5.55 19.96
N LEU A 404 13.19 -5.77 19.87
CA LEU A 404 14.11 -5.56 20.99
C LEU A 404 14.73 -4.18 20.84
N ILE A 405 14.54 -3.34 21.85
CA ILE A 405 15.18 -2.03 21.93
C ILE A 405 16.35 -2.13 22.90
N ILE A 406 17.57 -1.99 22.37
CA ILE A 406 18.79 -1.94 23.18
C ILE A 406 19.27 -0.50 23.23
N ASN A 407 19.52 0.01 24.43
CA ASN A 407 20.01 1.36 24.65
C ASN A 407 21.11 1.34 25.70
N LYS A 408 22.32 1.71 25.28
CA LYS A 408 23.49 1.73 26.17
C LYS A 408 23.57 3.02 26.99
N ALA A 409 22.88 4.08 26.58
CA ALA A 409 22.74 5.27 27.40
C ALA A 409 21.98 4.92 28.69
N ASP A 410 22.52 5.39 29.83
CA ASP A 410 21.96 5.20 31.18
C ASP A 410 21.71 3.74 31.61
N ALA A 411 22.33 2.76 30.92
CA ALA A 411 22.09 1.35 31.18
C ALA A 411 22.47 0.88 32.60
N THR A 412 23.39 1.58 33.27
CA THR A 412 23.79 1.26 34.66
C THR A 412 22.71 1.62 35.68
N ASN A 413 21.92 2.67 35.42
CA ASN A 413 20.86 3.12 36.33
C ASN A 413 19.50 2.49 36.02
N ARG A 414 19.34 1.88 34.85
CA ARG A 414 18.08 1.25 34.43
C ARG A 414 17.66 0.11 35.36
N GLU A 415 16.47 0.21 35.92
CA GLU A 415 15.93 -0.70 36.95
C GLU A 415 15.36 -2.01 36.39
N GLY A 416 15.01 -2.04 35.11
CA GLY A 416 14.32 -3.16 34.49
C GLY A 416 14.11 -2.99 32.99
N VAL A 417 13.25 -3.83 32.43
CA VAL A 417 12.89 -3.84 31.01
C VAL A 417 11.43 -3.41 30.89
N PHE A 418 11.15 -2.46 30.00
CA PHE A 418 9.79 -2.04 29.70
C PHE A 418 9.15 -2.99 28.69
N PHE A 419 7.95 -3.50 28.97
CA PHE A 419 7.21 -4.38 28.07
C PHE A 419 6.02 -3.63 27.49
N ILE A 420 5.79 -3.78 26.19
CA ILE A 420 4.59 -3.33 25.49
C ILE A 420 4.02 -4.52 24.72
N ASN A 421 2.75 -4.85 24.95
CA ASN A 421 2.05 -5.90 24.20
C ASN A 421 1.09 -5.27 23.19
N ALA A 422 1.58 -5.04 21.98
CA ALA A 422 0.78 -4.48 20.89
C ALA A 422 0.25 -5.56 19.94
N ASP A 423 0.14 -6.82 20.37
CA ASP A 423 -0.29 -7.94 19.51
C ASP A 423 -1.72 -7.81 18.93
N ARG A 424 -2.54 -6.93 19.52
CA ARG A 424 -3.91 -6.58 19.10
C ARG A 424 -4.02 -5.23 18.38
N GLU A 425 -2.92 -4.51 18.17
CA GLU A 425 -2.91 -3.20 17.51
C GLU A 425 -2.68 -3.36 16.01
N TYR A 426 -3.72 -3.68 15.24
CA TYR A 426 -3.62 -3.84 13.79
C TYR A 426 -4.94 -3.67 13.06
N LYS A 427 -4.85 -3.34 11.78
CA LYS A 427 -5.93 -3.56 10.80
C LYS A 427 -5.79 -4.95 10.19
N GLU A 428 -6.84 -5.75 10.32
CA GLU A 428 -6.91 -7.05 9.66
C GLU A 428 -6.97 -6.88 8.14
N GLY A 429 -6.15 -7.64 7.43
CA GLY A 429 -6.17 -7.69 5.96
C GLY A 429 -6.26 -9.12 5.45
N LYS A 430 -6.61 -9.28 4.17
CA LYS A 430 -6.92 -10.60 3.58
C LYS A 430 -5.78 -11.61 3.69
N ASN A 431 -4.55 -11.15 3.46
CA ASN A 431 -3.35 -12.01 3.49
C ASN A 431 -2.38 -11.63 4.62
N GLN A 432 -2.46 -10.39 5.09
CA GLN A 432 -1.55 -9.81 6.07
C GLN A 432 -2.27 -8.74 6.88
N ASN A 433 -1.83 -8.60 8.12
CA ASN A 433 -2.22 -7.49 8.97
C ASN A 433 -1.31 -6.30 8.69
N SER A 434 -1.78 -5.09 9.03
CA SER A 434 -0.99 -3.86 8.94
C SER A 434 -1.13 -3.07 10.22
N LEU A 435 -0.06 -2.38 10.63
CA LEU A 435 -0.17 -1.38 11.69
C LEU A 435 -0.80 -0.13 11.09
N ARG A 436 -1.81 0.41 11.75
CA ARG A 436 -2.40 1.70 11.37
C ARG A 436 -1.58 2.85 11.95
N PRO A 437 -1.70 4.07 11.43
CA PRO A 437 -1.04 5.25 12.01
C PRO A 437 -1.30 5.40 13.51
N GLU A 438 -2.53 5.11 13.98
CA GLU A 438 -2.87 5.14 15.41
C GLU A 438 -2.14 4.11 16.26
N ASP A 439 -1.88 2.92 15.71
CA ASP A 439 -1.19 1.83 16.40
C ASP A 439 0.26 2.27 16.67
N ILE A 440 0.90 2.86 15.66
CA ILE A 440 2.27 3.36 15.74
C ILE A 440 2.39 4.53 16.72
N GLU A 441 1.45 5.48 16.65
CA GLU A 441 1.40 6.63 17.56
C GLU A 441 1.26 6.17 19.01
N LYS A 442 0.33 5.23 19.30
CA LYS A 442 0.14 4.69 20.65
C LYS A 442 1.41 3.99 21.16
N ILE A 443 1.99 3.07 20.37
CA ILE A 443 3.19 2.33 20.77
C ILE A 443 4.34 3.28 21.06
N SER A 444 4.61 4.22 20.15
CA SER A 444 5.74 5.15 20.27
C SER A 444 5.54 6.14 21.42
N TYR A 445 4.34 6.69 21.60
CA TYR A 445 4.01 7.57 22.72
C TYR A 445 4.13 6.87 24.07
N VAL A 446 3.62 5.64 24.20
CA VAL A 446 3.76 4.83 25.42
C VAL A 446 5.23 4.49 25.70
N TYR A 447 6.01 4.17 24.67
CA TYR A 447 7.44 3.88 24.81
C TYR A 447 8.24 5.10 25.28
N HIS A 448 8.01 6.28 24.72
CA HIS A 448 8.78 7.49 25.03
C HIS A 448 8.46 8.03 26.42
N ASN A 449 7.19 7.91 26.84
CA ASN A 449 6.73 8.40 28.14
C ASN A 449 6.78 7.32 29.25
N LYS A 450 7.15 6.08 28.91
CA LYS A 450 7.16 4.91 29.83
C LYS A 450 5.85 4.74 30.61
N ILE A 451 4.71 4.95 29.93
CA ILE A 451 3.37 4.91 30.55
C ILE A 451 2.97 3.46 30.79
N GLU A 452 2.69 3.09 32.04
CA GLU A 452 2.12 1.78 32.36
C GLU A 452 0.60 1.78 32.13
N ILE A 453 0.13 0.81 31.34
CA ILE A 453 -1.28 0.62 31.00
C ILE A 453 -1.63 -0.83 31.31
N THR A 454 -2.63 -1.05 32.14
CA THR A 454 -3.10 -2.40 32.51
C THR A 454 -3.36 -3.24 31.27
N GLY A 455 -2.70 -4.40 31.20
CA GLY A 455 -2.82 -5.33 30.08
C GLY A 455 -2.07 -4.93 28.80
N TYR A 456 -1.48 -3.73 28.72
CA TYR A 456 -0.82 -3.24 27.50
C TYR A 456 0.66 -2.87 27.69
N SER A 457 1.07 -2.29 28.82
CA SER A 457 2.47 -1.94 29.08
C SER A 457 2.83 -1.96 30.55
N ARG A 458 4.09 -2.35 30.85
CA ARG A 458 4.60 -2.44 32.23
C ARG A 458 6.13 -2.41 32.29
N LEU A 459 6.69 -1.72 33.29
CA LEU A 459 8.09 -1.85 33.67
C LEU A 459 8.29 -3.07 34.56
N VAL A 460 9.11 -4.02 34.12
CA VAL A 460 9.41 -5.25 34.88
C VAL A 460 10.83 -5.16 35.40
N THR A 461 10.99 -5.23 36.73
CA THR A 461 12.31 -5.04 37.36
C THR A 461 13.28 -6.19 37.08
N LYS A 462 14.57 -5.91 37.20
CA LYS A 462 15.63 -6.93 37.10
C LYS A 462 15.41 -8.10 38.05
N GLU A 463 14.92 -7.84 39.27
CA GLU A 463 14.64 -8.86 40.29
C GLU A 463 13.50 -9.78 39.85
N THR A 464 12.41 -9.22 39.32
CA THR A 464 11.30 -10.01 38.78
C THR A 464 11.75 -10.85 37.59
N LEU A 465 12.52 -10.26 36.67
CA LEU A 465 13.05 -11.00 35.50
C LEU A 465 13.99 -12.12 35.94
N LYS A 466 14.85 -11.88 36.93
CA LYS A 466 15.74 -12.91 37.49
C LYS A 466 14.96 -14.05 38.15
N ALA A 467 13.88 -13.75 38.87
CA ALA A 467 13.02 -14.76 39.49
C ALA A 467 12.31 -15.63 38.45
N GLU A 468 12.01 -15.07 37.27
CA GLU A 468 11.44 -15.77 36.12
C GLU A 468 12.52 -16.34 35.17
N ASP A 469 13.73 -16.62 35.66
CA ASP A 469 14.84 -17.19 34.87
C ASP A 469 15.20 -16.38 33.60
N TYR A 470 15.03 -15.06 33.66
CA TYR A 470 15.19 -14.11 32.57
C TYR A 470 14.28 -14.42 31.37
N ASN A 471 13.09 -14.97 31.62
CA ASN A 471 12.06 -15.19 30.61
C ASN A 471 11.39 -13.85 30.26
N CYS A 472 11.53 -13.40 29.02
CA CYS A 472 10.93 -12.18 28.51
C CYS A 472 9.66 -12.43 27.70
N ASN A 473 8.96 -13.56 27.89
CA ASN A 473 7.66 -13.78 27.25
C ASN A 473 6.68 -12.70 27.71
N ILE A 474 6.24 -11.87 26.77
CA ILE A 474 5.49 -10.64 27.03
C ILE A 474 4.21 -10.88 27.83
N ARG A 475 3.44 -11.92 27.48
CA ARG A 475 2.16 -12.25 28.15
C ARG A 475 2.31 -12.69 29.61
N ARG A 476 3.53 -12.98 30.08
CA ARG A 476 3.78 -13.20 31.53
C ARG A 476 3.63 -11.93 32.35
N TYR A 477 3.88 -10.78 31.74
CA TYR A 477 3.93 -9.49 32.41
C TYR A 477 2.79 -8.56 32.00
N VAL A 478 2.31 -8.73 30.77
CA VAL A 478 1.34 -7.87 30.10
C VAL A 478 0.37 -8.75 29.30
N ASP A 479 -0.75 -9.13 29.91
CA ASP A 479 -1.80 -9.93 29.29
C ASP A 479 -3.02 -9.07 28.95
N ASN A 480 -3.37 -9.03 27.67
CA ASN A 480 -4.54 -8.33 27.12
C ASN A 480 -5.65 -9.31 26.68
N SER A 481 -5.61 -10.55 27.16
CA SER A 481 -6.69 -11.51 26.89
C SER A 481 -7.99 -11.03 27.50
N GLU A 482 -9.09 -11.19 26.75
CA GLU A 482 -10.41 -10.78 27.23
C GLU A 482 -10.83 -11.63 28.43
N PRO A 483 -11.42 -11.01 29.47
CA PRO A 483 -11.99 -11.76 30.57
C PRO A 483 -13.14 -12.64 30.06
N PRO A 484 -13.35 -13.83 30.65
CA PRO A 484 -14.45 -14.69 30.27
C PRO A 484 -15.79 -13.97 30.48
N THR A 485 -16.68 -14.08 29.50
CA THR A 485 -18.03 -13.50 29.55
C THR A 485 -18.77 -14.00 30.80
N PRO A 486 -19.23 -13.11 31.71
CA PRO A 486 -20.02 -13.51 32.86
C PRO A 486 -21.30 -14.24 32.45
N GLN A 487 -21.84 -15.10 33.31
CA GLN A 487 -23.10 -15.82 33.08
C GLN A 487 -23.94 -15.81 34.36
N ASP A 488 -25.25 -15.56 34.25
CA ASP A 488 -26.17 -15.55 35.40
C ASP A 488 -27.25 -16.63 35.24
N VAL A 489 -27.20 -17.62 36.12
CA VAL A 489 -28.10 -18.79 36.06
C VAL A 489 -29.56 -18.39 36.27
N LYS A 490 -29.84 -17.42 37.13
CA LYS A 490 -31.23 -17.02 37.42
C LYS A 490 -31.84 -16.28 36.23
N ALA A 491 -31.08 -15.38 35.60
CA ALA A 491 -31.48 -14.68 34.38
C ALA A 491 -31.77 -15.67 33.23
N HIS A 492 -30.92 -16.69 33.05
CA HIS A 492 -31.17 -17.75 32.07
C HIS A 492 -32.46 -18.55 32.33
N LEU A 493 -32.84 -18.73 33.60
CA LEU A 493 -34.02 -19.51 33.98
C LEU A 493 -35.32 -18.70 34.00
N GLN A 494 -35.26 -17.44 34.43
CA GLN A 494 -36.42 -16.63 34.80
C GLN A 494 -36.52 -15.30 34.03
N GLY A 495 -35.53 -14.99 33.21
CA GLY A 495 -35.42 -13.71 32.51
C GLY A 495 -34.88 -12.58 33.38
N GLY A 496 -34.70 -11.43 32.75
CA GLY A 496 -34.06 -10.25 33.35
C GLY A 496 -32.55 -10.22 33.10
N ILE A 497 -31.98 -9.03 33.20
CA ILE A 497 -30.57 -8.73 32.94
C ILE A 497 -29.92 -8.35 34.26
N PRO A 498 -28.82 -8.99 34.69
CA PRO A 498 -28.14 -8.61 35.93
C PRO A 498 -27.69 -7.15 35.90
N GLU A 499 -28.07 -6.35 36.91
CA GLU A 499 -27.68 -4.93 36.98
C GLU A 499 -26.16 -4.74 37.00
N ALA A 500 -25.42 -5.71 37.56
CA ALA A 500 -23.96 -5.69 37.59
C ALA A 500 -23.34 -5.69 36.19
N GLU A 501 -23.97 -6.35 35.22
CA GLU A 501 -23.47 -6.39 33.84
C GLU A 501 -23.82 -5.11 33.07
N ILE A 502 -24.95 -4.47 33.37
CA ILE A 502 -25.27 -3.13 32.85
C ILE A 502 -24.31 -2.10 33.46
N LEU A 503 -24.02 -2.22 34.76
CA LEU A 503 -23.08 -1.34 35.47
C LEU A 503 -21.65 -1.46 34.93
N ALA A 504 -21.25 -2.64 34.43
CA ALA A 504 -19.97 -2.82 33.76
C ALA A 504 -19.83 -1.95 32.50
N LEU A 505 -20.95 -1.59 31.86
CA LEU A 505 -21.02 -0.70 30.68
C LEU A 505 -21.23 0.77 31.06
N LYS A 506 -21.16 1.12 32.35
CA LYS A 506 -21.47 2.48 32.82
C LYS A 506 -20.58 3.55 32.16
N ALA A 507 -19.29 3.27 31.99
CA ALA A 507 -18.37 4.22 31.36
C ALA A 507 -18.84 4.57 29.93
N ASP A 508 -19.21 3.56 29.13
CA ASP A 508 -19.71 3.75 27.76
C ASP A 508 -21.07 4.47 27.74
N PHE A 509 -21.96 4.19 28.69
CA PHE A 509 -23.25 4.86 28.78
C PHE A 509 -23.17 6.31 29.24
N ASP A 510 -22.22 6.64 30.13
CA ASP A 510 -22.02 8.00 30.61
C ASP A 510 -21.60 8.95 29.47
N CYS A 511 -21.02 8.41 28.38
CA CYS A 511 -20.74 9.15 27.14
C CYS A 511 -22.00 9.60 26.39
N TYR A 512 -23.14 8.91 26.55
CA TYR A 512 -24.35 9.16 25.78
C TYR A 512 -25.55 9.48 26.68
N ASN A 513 -25.76 10.77 26.94
CA ASN A 513 -26.79 11.23 27.87
C ASN A 513 -28.18 10.63 27.57
N GLY A 514 -28.75 9.96 28.59
CA GLY A 514 -30.09 9.36 28.54
C GLY A 514 -30.20 8.06 27.73
N LEU A 515 -29.12 7.56 27.11
CA LEU A 515 -29.17 6.35 26.28
C LEU A 515 -29.50 5.09 27.09
N GLN A 516 -28.88 4.92 28.26
CA GLN A 516 -29.12 3.76 29.12
C GLN A 516 -30.61 3.59 29.46
N ASN A 517 -31.29 4.69 29.81
CA ASN A 517 -32.72 4.69 30.17
C ASN A 517 -33.65 4.42 28.97
N LYS A 518 -33.16 4.58 27.74
CA LYS A 518 -33.90 4.18 26.53
C LYS A 518 -33.78 2.69 26.24
N LEU A 519 -32.69 2.06 26.68
CA LEU A 519 -32.41 0.64 26.42
C LEU A 519 -32.88 -0.26 27.55
N PHE A 520 -32.86 0.23 28.81
CA PHE A 520 -33.18 -0.58 29.98
C PHE A 520 -34.19 0.10 30.90
N THR A 521 -35.00 -0.73 31.55
CA THR A 521 -35.89 -0.35 32.65
C THR A 521 -35.52 -1.15 33.90
N ALA A 522 -35.54 -0.48 35.06
CA ALA A 522 -35.21 -1.13 36.33
C ALA A 522 -36.28 -2.17 36.72
N ALA A 523 -35.86 -3.31 37.25
CA ALA A 523 -36.75 -4.32 37.83
C ALA A 523 -36.48 -4.49 39.33
N THR A 524 -37.24 -5.37 39.99
CA THR A 524 -37.01 -5.68 41.40
C THR A 524 -35.89 -6.71 41.60
N ASN A 525 -35.14 -6.59 42.71
CA ASN A 525 -34.13 -7.55 43.19
C ASN A 525 -32.81 -7.64 42.41
N GLY A 526 -32.29 -6.52 41.88
CA GLY A 526 -30.95 -6.46 41.26
C GLY A 526 -30.89 -6.90 39.80
N TYR A 527 -32.04 -6.87 39.11
CA TYR A 527 -32.16 -7.16 37.69
C TYR A 527 -32.85 -5.99 36.99
N ALA A 528 -32.64 -5.87 35.68
CA ALA A 528 -33.30 -4.94 34.78
C ALA A 528 -33.96 -5.70 33.62
N HIS A 529 -34.78 -5.01 32.84
CA HIS A 529 -35.32 -5.52 31.57
C HIS A 529 -34.93 -4.58 30.43
N PHE A 530 -34.96 -5.10 29.20
CA PHE A 530 -34.99 -4.23 28.03
C PHE A 530 -36.23 -3.31 28.11
N ALA A 531 -36.07 -2.06 27.73
CA ALA A 531 -37.17 -1.10 27.67
C ALA A 531 -38.13 -1.46 26.52
N ASP A 532 -39.35 -0.91 26.53
CA ASP A 532 -40.36 -1.14 25.48
C ASP A 532 -39.89 -0.79 24.06
N ALA A 533 -38.85 0.04 23.96
CA ALA A 533 -38.19 0.41 22.71
C ALA A 533 -37.35 -0.73 22.10
N VAL A 534 -37.02 -1.78 22.86
CA VAL A 534 -36.20 -2.92 22.42
C VAL A 534 -37.02 -4.20 22.56
N LYS A 535 -37.68 -4.61 21.48
CA LYS A 535 -38.46 -5.87 21.42
C LYS A 535 -37.66 -6.98 20.78
N GLU A 536 -36.88 -6.63 19.76
CA GLU A 536 -35.98 -7.52 19.06
C GLU A 536 -34.56 -6.96 19.07
N LYS A 537 -33.57 -7.83 18.84
CA LYS A 537 -32.16 -7.44 18.75
C LYS A 537 -31.91 -6.27 17.79
N ALA A 538 -32.65 -6.21 16.67
CA ALA A 538 -32.52 -5.16 15.68
C ALA A 538 -32.88 -3.76 16.20
N ASP A 539 -33.77 -3.67 17.20
CA ASP A 539 -34.21 -2.41 17.80
C ASP A 539 -33.09 -1.72 18.59
N ILE A 540 -32.09 -2.48 19.08
CA ILE A 540 -30.93 -1.94 19.80
C ILE A 540 -30.17 -0.96 18.90
N LYS A 541 -29.89 -1.38 17.66
CA LYS A 541 -29.20 -0.55 16.66
C LYS A 541 -29.99 0.72 16.36
N THR A 542 -31.29 0.60 16.14
CA THR A 542 -32.19 1.73 15.87
C THR A 542 -32.22 2.70 17.04
N THR A 543 -32.39 2.20 18.26
CA THR A 543 -32.48 3.00 19.49
C THR A 543 -31.20 3.78 19.78
N ILE A 544 -30.03 3.15 19.57
CA ILE A 544 -28.73 3.82 19.70
C ILE A 544 -28.54 4.86 18.58
N GLY A 545 -28.86 4.51 17.33
CA GLY A 545 -28.73 5.39 16.18
C GLY A 545 -29.57 6.66 16.26
N GLU A 546 -30.80 6.56 16.78
CA GLU A 546 -31.74 7.68 16.96
C GLU A 546 -31.60 8.40 18.31
N SER A 547 -30.57 8.07 19.09
CA SER A 547 -30.37 8.69 20.39
C SER A 547 -29.93 10.14 20.28
N LYS A 548 -30.66 11.05 20.94
CA LYS A 548 -30.26 12.45 21.12
C LYS A 548 -28.89 12.58 21.79
N GLY A 549 -28.54 11.66 22.70
CA GLY A 549 -27.23 11.64 23.33
C GLY A 549 -26.11 11.37 22.32
N LYS A 550 -26.32 10.43 21.39
CA LYS A 550 -25.37 10.14 20.30
C LYS A 550 -25.22 11.34 19.36
N GLN A 551 -26.33 11.97 18.98
CA GLN A 551 -26.33 13.18 18.14
C GLN A 551 -25.59 14.34 18.83
N GLN A 552 -25.84 14.57 20.12
CA GLN A 552 -25.16 15.62 20.89
C GLN A 552 -23.64 15.41 20.92
N VAL A 553 -23.18 14.17 21.12
CA VAL A 553 -21.75 13.85 21.07
C VAL A 553 -21.16 14.20 19.71
N ALA A 554 -21.82 13.83 18.61
CA ALA A 554 -21.35 14.18 17.26
C ALA A 554 -21.28 15.71 17.07
N ASP A 555 -22.30 16.45 17.51
CA ASP A 555 -22.34 17.92 17.44
C ASP A 555 -21.23 18.58 18.28
N ASP A 556 -20.92 18.04 19.46
CA ASP A 556 -19.90 18.56 20.36
C ASP A 556 -18.50 18.33 19.79
N TYR A 557 -18.23 17.15 19.23
CA TYR A 557 -16.98 16.87 18.51
C TYR A 557 -16.85 17.74 17.25
N HIS A 558 -17.94 17.94 16.50
CA HIS A 558 -17.94 18.82 15.34
C HIS A 558 -17.51 20.26 15.72
N LYS A 559 -18.14 20.85 16.75
CA LYS A 559 -17.76 22.18 17.26
C LYS A 559 -16.33 22.24 17.78
N ALA A 560 -15.87 21.20 18.47
CA ALA A 560 -14.51 21.14 18.99
C ALA A 560 -13.47 21.11 17.85
N ILE A 561 -13.75 20.35 16.78
CA ILE A 561 -12.91 20.31 15.57
C ILE A 561 -12.90 21.67 14.88
N GLU A 562 -14.04 22.34 14.70
CA GLU A 562 -14.09 23.69 14.11
C GLU A 562 -13.29 24.71 14.95
N THR A 563 -13.38 24.61 16.28
CA THR A 563 -12.63 25.46 17.21
C THR A 563 -11.13 25.23 17.09
N PHE A 564 -10.72 23.95 17.08
CA PHE A 564 -9.33 23.55 16.85
C PHE A 564 -8.82 24.06 15.49
N TRP A 565 -9.60 23.88 14.43
CA TRP A 565 -9.23 24.24 13.08
C TRP A 565 -9.02 25.74 12.93
N THR A 566 -9.98 26.53 13.43
CA THR A 566 -9.90 27.99 13.46
C THR A 566 -8.68 28.48 14.24
N ALA A 567 -8.35 27.83 15.36
CA ALA A 567 -7.16 28.16 16.15
C ALA A 567 -5.85 27.79 15.44
N SER A 568 -5.89 26.93 14.43
CA SER A 568 -4.73 26.39 13.72
C SER A 568 -4.41 27.07 12.40
N ASP A 569 -5.17 28.11 12.01
CA ASP A 569 -4.98 28.84 10.75
C ASP A 569 -3.55 29.40 10.58
N ALA A 570 -2.97 29.94 11.66
CA ALA A 570 -1.59 30.44 11.65
C ALA A 570 -0.55 29.32 11.49
N ASP A 571 -0.81 28.13 12.01
CA ASP A 571 0.07 26.98 11.86
C ASP A 571 0.03 26.46 10.41
N LEU A 572 -1.15 26.48 9.76
CA LEU A 572 -1.31 26.13 8.34
C LEU A 572 -0.48 27.07 7.45
N ASP A 573 -0.48 28.37 7.72
CA ASP A 573 0.34 29.33 6.96
C ASP A 573 1.84 29.13 7.16
N SER A 574 2.25 28.64 8.32
CA SER A 574 3.65 28.34 8.64
C SER A 574 4.19 27.08 7.96
N LEU A 575 3.32 26.25 7.36
CA LEU A 575 3.71 24.99 6.74
C LEU A 575 4.63 25.21 5.54
N HIS A 576 4.38 26.22 4.71
CA HIS A 576 5.22 26.54 3.56
C HIS A 576 6.61 27.01 4.00
N GLY A 577 7.66 26.24 3.64
CA GLY A 577 9.03 26.49 4.10
C GLY A 577 9.29 26.17 5.58
N GLY A 578 8.29 25.66 6.31
CA GLY A 578 8.38 25.29 7.72
C GLY A 578 8.83 23.84 7.96
N SER A 579 8.81 23.43 9.23
CA SER A 579 9.11 22.06 9.67
C SER A 579 7.82 21.24 9.74
N LEU A 580 7.69 20.23 8.86
CA LEU A 580 6.55 19.33 8.86
C LEU A 580 6.41 18.56 10.18
N PHE A 581 7.54 18.22 10.80
CA PHE A 581 7.55 17.55 12.10
C PHE A 581 6.99 18.42 13.22
N ASP A 582 7.42 19.69 13.30
CA ASP A 582 6.93 20.61 14.33
C ASP A 582 5.46 20.97 14.09
N PHE A 583 5.07 21.17 12.82
CA PHE A 583 3.67 21.36 12.42
C PHE A 583 2.80 20.21 12.94
N ASN A 584 3.15 18.97 12.61
CA ASN A 584 2.35 17.81 13.03
C ASN A 584 2.30 17.65 14.55
N ASN A 585 3.43 17.79 15.27
CA ASN A 585 3.45 17.62 16.72
C ASN A 585 2.65 18.70 17.45
N ASN A 586 2.82 19.97 17.06
CA ASN A 586 2.10 21.08 17.68
C ASN A 586 0.59 20.94 17.48
N LEU A 587 0.16 20.56 16.27
CA LEU A 587 -1.25 20.31 15.99
C LEU A 587 -1.76 19.08 16.74
N THR A 588 -0.99 18.00 16.81
CA THR A 588 -1.37 16.78 17.56
C THR A 588 -1.63 17.11 19.03
N ASP A 589 -0.70 17.78 19.70
CA ASP A 589 -0.85 18.09 21.13
C ASP A 589 -2.04 19.03 21.39
N ARG A 590 -2.25 20.03 20.52
CA ARG A 590 -3.41 20.92 20.62
C ARG A 590 -4.72 20.19 20.36
N PHE A 591 -4.74 19.31 19.36
CA PHE A 591 -5.91 18.51 19.00
C PHE A 591 -6.32 17.61 20.16
N VAL A 592 -5.35 16.91 20.76
CA VAL A 592 -5.55 16.08 21.95
C VAL A 592 -6.07 16.91 23.12
N ALA A 593 -5.43 18.04 23.42
CA ALA A 593 -5.87 18.93 24.50
C ALA A 593 -7.31 19.44 24.31
N THR A 594 -7.73 19.65 23.06
CA THR A 594 -9.07 20.14 22.72
C THR A 594 -10.11 19.03 22.89
N LEU A 595 -9.86 17.85 22.30
CA LEU A 595 -10.88 16.79 22.16
C LEU A 595 -10.96 15.83 23.35
N THR A 596 -9.87 15.58 24.10
CA THR A 596 -9.90 14.63 25.22
C THR A 596 -10.86 15.08 26.34
N SER A 597 -11.18 16.37 26.42
CA SER A 597 -12.15 16.92 27.39
C SER A 597 -13.59 16.42 27.21
N LEU A 598 -13.93 15.89 26.03
CA LEU A 598 -15.28 15.40 25.70
C LEU A 598 -15.56 13.98 26.23
N ASN A 599 -14.54 13.27 26.73
CA ASN A 599 -14.64 11.98 27.43
C ASN A 599 -15.32 10.83 26.69
N VAL A 600 -15.45 10.88 25.35
CA VAL A 600 -15.93 9.72 24.55
C VAL A 600 -14.76 8.95 23.94
N LEU A 601 -13.80 9.66 23.38
CA LEU A 601 -12.57 9.08 22.86
C LEU A 601 -11.44 9.25 23.86
N ASP A 602 -10.68 8.19 24.12
CA ASP A 602 -9.48 8.26 24.96
C ASP A 602 -8.34 9.02 24.27
N GLN A 603 -7.29 9.36 25.02
CA GLN A 603 -6.16 10.12 24.47
C GLN A 603 -5.46 9.42 23.31
N TYR A 604 -5.45 8.09 23.26
CA TYR A 604 -4.79 7.32 22.21
C TYR A 604 -5.65 7.26 20.95
N GLN A 605 -6.97 7.18 21.10
CA GLN A 605 -7.92 7.29 19.99
C GLN A 605 -7.89 8.69 19.38
N VAL A 606 -7.83 9.75 20.20
CA VAL A 606 -7.70 11.13 19.70
C VAL A 606 -6.36 11.34 19.00
N ARG A 607 -5.23 10.97 19.62
CA ARG A 607 -3.90 11.00 18.97
C ARG A 607 -3.90 10.21 17.67
N GLY A 608 -4.46 9.00 17.72
CA GLY A 608 -4.54 8.09 16.60
C GLY A 608 -5.34 8.63 15.42
N SER A 609 -6.49 9.26 15.69
CA SER A 609 -7.30 9.88 14.65
C SER A 609 -6.58 11.02 13.94
N PHE A 610 -5.76 11.80 14.68
CA PHE A 610 -4.94 12.85 14.08
C PHE A 610 -3.72 12.31 13.34
N ALA A 611 -3.12 11.23 13.83
CA ALA A 611 -2.07 10.51 13.12
C ALA A 611 -2.60 9.95 11.78
N HIS A 612 -3.82 9.39 11.77
CA HIS A 612 -4.48 8.92 10.55
C HIS A 612 -4.77 10.07 9.58
N PHE A 613 -5.23 11.21 10.08
CA PHE A 613 -5.40 12.44 9.31
C PHE A 613 -4.08 12.90 8.67
N SER A 614 -3.02 12.96 9.46
CA SER A 614 -1.70 13.40 9.01
C SER A 614 -1.06 12.46 7.99
N ASP A 615 -1.25 11.15 8.16
CA ASP A 615 -0.77 10.14 7.21
C ASP A 615 -1.55 10.20 5.89
N THR A 616 -2.88 10.34 5.95
CA THR A 616 -3.75 10.50 4.77
C THR A 616 -3.34 11.70 3.92
N LEU A 617 -2.97 12.82 4.55
CA LEU A 617 -2.60 14.06 3.88
C LEU A 617 -1.08 14.27 3.78
N LYS A 618 -0.28 13.24 4.02
CA LYS A 618 1.18 13.34 4.09
C LYS A 618 1.80 13.93 2.82
N SER A 619 1.34 13.48 1.65
CA SER A 619 1.80 13.99 0.36
C SER A 619 1.40 15.46 0.17
N ASP A 620 0.17 15.80 0.54
CA ASP A 620 -0.31 17.19 0.47
C ASP A 620 0.50 18.12 1.38
N PHE A 621 0.79 17.69 2.61
CA PHE A 621 1.59 18.47 3.54
C PHE A 621 3.00 18.72 3.00
N ARG A 622 3.63 17.69 2.40
CA ARG A 622 4.94 17.82 1.74
C ARG A 622 4.89 18.77 0.55
N SER A 623 3.84 18.67 -0.25
CA SER A 623 3.63 19.53 -1.41
C SER A 623 3.39 20.99 -0.99
N VAL A 624 2.59 21.27 0.05
CA VAL A 624 2.42 22.63 0.60
C VAL A 624 3.74 23.14 1.20
N GLN A 625 4.45 22.30 1.95
CA GLN A 625 5.75 22.65 2.52
C GLN A 625 6.74 23.09 1.44
N SER A 626 6.76 22.39 0.30
CA SER A 626 7.71 22.64 -0.80
C SER A 626 7.27 23.74 -1.77
N SER A 627 6.02 23.71 -2.22
CA SER A 627 5.52 24.51 -3.34
C SER A 627 4.45 25.54 -2.95
N GLY A 628 3.94 25.48 -1.72
CA GLY A 628 2.86 26.36 -1.23
C GLY A 628 1.47 25.87 -1.62
N TRP A 629 0.47 26.73 -1.47
CA TRP A 629 -0.94 26.42 -1.76
C TRP A 629 -1.23 26.56 -3.25
N THR A 630 -1.00 25.49 -4.02
CA THR A 630 -1.16 25.53 -5.47
C THR A 630 -2.33 24.67 -5.96
N ALA A 631 -2.90 24.99 -7.12
CA ALA A 631 -4.04 24.26 -7.68
C ALA A 631 -3.71 22.79 -8.04
N GLU A 632 -2.43 22.45 -8.18
CA GLU A 632 -1.93 21.09 -8.41
C GLU A 632 -2.24 20.14 -7.26
N LEU A 633 -2.42 20.67 -6.03
CA LEU A 633 -2.78 19.89 -4.84
C LEU A 633 -4.25 19.44 -4.80
N ILE A 634 -5.10 20.04 -5.63
CA ILE A 634 -6.51 19.68 -5.70
C ILE A 634 -6.61 18.43 -6.60
N PRO A 635 -7.22 17.33 -6.10
CA PRO A 635 -7.36 16.10 -6.86
C PRO A 635 -8.11 16.34 -8.18
N ASP A 636 -7.68 15.68 -9.24
CA ASP A 636 -8.27 15.79 -10.57
C ASP A 636 -9.79 15.53 -10.54
N ASP A 637 -10.22 14.50 -9.83
CA ASP A 637 -11.64 14.16 -9.73
C ASP A 637 -12.47 15.22 -8.98
N GLU A 638 -11.88 15.90 -7.98
CA GLU A 638 -12.57 17.01 -7.29
C GLU A 638 -12.65 18.26 -8.16
N LEU A 639 -11.60 18.56 -8.91
CA LEU A 639 -11.60 19.66 -9.88
C LEU A 639 -12.66 19.43 -10.96
N ILE A 640 -12.69 18.23 -11.54
CA ILE A 640 -13.67 17.88 -12.56
C ILE A 640 -15.08 17.85 -11.94
N ALA A 641 -15.27 17.33 -10.73
CA ALA A 641 -16.57 17.31 -10.08
C ALA A 641 -17.13 18.72 -9.83
N ASN A 642 -16.27 19.69 -9.50
CA ASN A 642 -16.67 21.07 -9.25
C ASN A 642 -16.87 21.87 -10.55
N GLU A 643 -15.94 21.76 -11.50
CA GLU A 643 -15.90 22.61 -12.71
C GLU A 643 -16.62 21.98 -13.93
N PHE A 644 -16.67 20.65 -14.01
CA PHE A 644 -17.22 19.88 -15.14
C PHE A 644 -18.08 18.68 -14.70
N PRO A 645 -19.08 18.86 -13.81
CA PRO A 645 -19.89 17.76 -13.27
C PRO A 645 -20.60 16.94 -14.35
N GLU A 646 -20.93 17.54 -15.49
CA GLU A 646 -21.53 16.88 -16.65
C GLU A 646 -20.63 15.80 -17.25
N VAL A 647 -19.31 15.98 -17.22
CA VAL A 647 -18.34 15.01 -17.76
C VAL A 647 -18.33 13.74 -16.92
N LEU A 648 -18.37 13.87 -15.59
CA LEU A 648 -18.48 12.71 -14.69
C LEU A 648 -19.85 12.03 -14.79
N ALA A 649 -20.92 12.80 -14.95
CA ALA A 649 -22.26 12.25 -15.14
C ALA A 649 -22.36 11.45 -16.44
N ASP A 650 -21.78 11.97 -17.54
CA ASP A 650 -21.72 11.28 -18.83
C ASP A 650 -20.86 10.02 -18.76
N GLN A 651 -19.68 10.08 -18.13
CA GLN A 651 -18.83 8.91 -17.90
C GLN A 651 -19.59 7.82 -17.13
N LYS A 652 -20.21 8.17 -15.99
CA LYS A 652 -20.95 7.23 -15.16
C LYS A 652 -22.14 6.61 -15.90
N ARG A 653 -22.82 7.39 -16.75
CA ARG A 653 -23.89 6.89 -17.62
C ARG A 653 -23.35 5.84 -18.61
N LEU A 654 -22.21 6.11 -19.25
CA LEU A 654 -21.58 5.20 -20.19
C LEU A 654 -21.05 3.93 -19.52
N GLU A 655 -20.46 4.05 -18.32
CA GLU A 655 -19.97 2.91 -17.52
C GLU A 655 -21.11 2.00 -17.09
N ASN A 656 -22.20 2.55 -16.54
CA ASN A 656 -23.38 1.79 -16.19
C ASN A 656 -23.94 1.02 -17.39
N ARG A 657 -24.01 1.67 -18.56
CA ARG A 657 -24.49 1.03 -19.79
C ARG A 657 -23.54 -0.05 -20.29
N ARG A 658 -22.23 0.18 -20.25
CA ARG A 658 -21.19 -0.82 -20.57
C ARG A 658 -21.33 -2.05 -19.67
N ASP A 659 -21.52 -1.85 -18.38
CA ASP A 659 -21.59 -2.94 -17.40
C ASP A 659 -22.89 -3.75 -17.55
N GLU A 660 -24.01 -3.08 -17.81
CA GLU A 660 -25.27 -3.72 -18.20
C GLU A 660 -25.08 -4.62 -19.45
N LEU A 661 -24.46 -4.09 -20.51
CA LEU A 661 -24.21 -4.86 -21.74
C LEU A 661 -23.25 -6.02 -21.50
N ASN A 662 -22.15 -5.81 -20.76
CA ASN A 662 -21.21 -6.87 -20.42
C ASN A 662 -21.88 -8.00 -19.64
N ALA A 663 -22.76 -7.68 -18.67
CA ALA A 663 -23.51 -8.67 -17.91
C ALA A 663 -24.39 -9.52 -18.83
N LYS A 664 -25.14 -8.89 -19.74
CA LYS A 664 -25.95 -9.60 -20.75
C LYS A 664 -25.11 -10.55 -21.61
N PHE A 665 -23.94 -10.10 -22.10
CA PHE A 665 -23.06 -10.95 -22.90
C PHE A 665 -22.41 -12.08 -22.08
N ALA A 666 -22.07 -11.84 -20.81
CA ALA A 666 -21.47 -12.84 -19.93
C ALA A 666 -22.46 -13.94 -19.56
N GLU A 667 -23.70 -13.56 -19.23
CA GLU A 667 -24.80 -14.49 -18.93
C GLU A 667 -24.98 -15.51 -20.06
N ILE A 668 -25.02 -15.05 -21.31
CA ILE A 668 -25.12 -15.94 -22.48
C ILE A 668 -23.83 -16.73 -22.75
N ALA A 669 -22.67 -16.20 -22.41
CA ALA A 669 -21.41 -16.89 -22.62
C ALA A 669 -21.21 -18.09 -21.67
N GLU A 670 -21.81 -18.03 -20.48
CA GLU A 670 -21.76 -19.10 -19.47
C GLU A 670 -22.92 -20.10 -19.60
N MET A 671 -23.94 -19.76 -20.37
CA MET A 671 -25.12 -20.58 -20.61
C MET A 671 -24.85 -21.74 -21.56
N ASP A 672 -25.51 -22.89 -21.34
CA ASP A 672 -25.52 -23.97 -22.30
C ASP A 672 -26.29 -23.51 -23.56
N PRO A 673 -25.71 -23.63 -24.78
CA PRO A 673 -26.40 -23.27 -26.01
C PRO A 673 -27.77 -23.95 -26.22
N GLU A 674 -28.02 -25.09 -25.58
CA GLU A 674 -29.30 -25.79 -25.64
C GLU A 674 -30.40 -25.13 -24.79
N GLU A 675 -30.02 -24.31 -23.79
CA GLU A 675 -30.94 -23.59 -22.89
C GLU A 675 -31.28 -22.17 -23.40
N TRP A 676 -30.62 -21.71 -24.46
CA TRP A 676 -30.84 -20.38 -25.03
C TRP A 676 -32.12 -20.34 -25.88
N GLU A 677 -33.05 -19.46 -25.51
CA GLU A 677 -34.26 -19.18 -26.28
C GLU A 677 -34.28 -17.73 -26.80
N ALA A 678 -34.51 -17.56 -28.10
CA ALA A 678 -34.47 -16.26 -28.78
C ALA A 678 -35.50 -15.23 -28.25
N GLU A 679 -36.56 -15.68 -27.60
CA GLU A 679 -37.60 -14.81 -27.03
C GLU A 679 -37.26 -14.31 -25.61
N GLN A 680 -36.32 -14.96 -24.92
CA GLN A 680 -35.96 -14.66 -23.53
C GLN A 680 -34.73 -13.76 -23.40
N TYR A 681 -33.87 -13.71 -24.42
CA TYR A 681 -32.58 -13.02 -24.35
C TYR A 681 -32.35 -12.04 -25.52
N GLU A 682 -31.84 -10.85 -25.21
CA GLU A 682 -31.53 -9.81 -26.20
C GLU A 682 -30.25 -10.09 -27.00
N VAL A 683 -29.35 -10.91 -26.44
CA VAL A 683 -28.07 -11.32 -27.03
C VAL A 683 -28.07 -12.82 -27.36
N MET A 684 -27.15 -13.24 -28.22
CA MET A 684 -27.13 -14.58 -28.82
C MET A 684 -25.79 -15.25 -28.54
N PRO A 685 -25.74 -16.59 -28.42
CA PRO A 685 -24.50 -17.33 -28.30
C PRO A 685 -23.56 -17.11 -29.48
N LYS A 686 -22.26 -17.17 -29.20
CA LYS A 686 -21.22 -16.97 -30.22
C LYS A 686 -21.28 -18.02 -31.33
N SER A 687 -21.71 -19.25 -31.01
CA SER A 687 -21.95 -20.34 -31.96
C SER A 687 -23.04 -19.96 -32.97
N VAL A 688 -24.21 -19.54 -32.49
CA VAL A 688 -25.36 -19.11 -33.32
C VAL A 688 -24.98 -17.95 -34.25
N ILE A 689 -24.28 -16.95 -33.74
CA ILE A 689 -23.74 -15.83 -34.54
C ILE A 689 -22.79 -16.34 -35.63
N SER A 690 -21.89 -17.25 -35.28
CA SER A 690 -20.89 -17.80 -36.21
C SER A 690 -21.57 -18.57 -37.35
N ASP A 691 -22.59 -19.36 -37.03
CA ASP A 691 -23.33 -20.16 -37.98
C ASP A 691 -24.13 -19.28 -38.96
N ILE A 692 -24.87 -18.29 -38.44
CA ILE A 692 -25.60 -17.34 -39.30
C ILE A 692 -24.63 -16.55 -40.19
N LYS A 693 -23.48 -16.13 -39.67
CA LYS A 693 -22.44 -15.45 -40.49
C LYS A 693 -21.87 -16.37 -41.57
N ALA A 694 -21.69 -17.65 -41.29
CA ALA A 694 -21.23 -18.64 -42.27
C ALA A 694 -22.28 -18.86 -43.37
N GLU A 695 -23.56 -18.96 -43.01
CA GLU A 695 -24.67 -19.07 -43.97
C GLU A 695 -24.79 -17.83 -44.85
N ILE A 696 -24.71 -16.62 -44.27
CA ILE A 696 -24.69 -15.36 -45.04
C ILE A 696 -23.53 -15.35 -46.04
N LYS A 697 -22.34 -15.82 -45.63
CA LYS A 697 -21.16 -15.91 -46.50
C LYS A 697 -21.37 -16.87 -47.66
N GLU A 698 -22.00 -18.02 -47.41
CA GLU A 698 -22.32 -19.03 -48.41
C GLU A 698 -23.37 -18.51 -49.41
N LEU A 699 -24.46 -17.92 -48.93
CA LEU A 699 -25.49 -17.28 -49.78
C LEU A 699 -24.89 -16.16 -50.65
N LYS A 700 -23.98 -15.35 -50.09
CA LYS A 700 -23.24 -14.33 -50.86
C LYS A 700 -22.33 -14.94 -51.93
N ALA A 701 -21.74 -16.12 -51.68
CA ALA A 701 -20.93 -16.83 -52.66
C ALA A 701 -21.80 -17.39 -53.81
N GLN A 702 -22.93 -18.03 -53.48
CA GLN A 702 -23.90 -18.52 -54.46
C GLN A 702 -24.46 -17.40 -55.33
N LYS A 703 -24.82 -16.26 -54.72
CA LYS A 703 -25.26 -15.06 -55.44
C LYS A 703 -24.19 -14.58 -56.43
N ARG A 704 -22.92 -14.54 -56.02
CA ARG A 704 -21.81 -14.13 -56.90
C ARG A 704 -21.67 -15.06 -58.10
N GLU A 705 -21.85 -16.36 -57.91
CA GLU A 705 -21.74 -17.33 -59.00
C GLU A 705 -22.92 -17.24 -59.97
N LEU A 706 -24.15 -17.16 -59.46
CA LEU A 706 -25.34 -16.90 -60.29
C LEU A 706 -25.24 -15.57 -61.04
N SER A 707 -24.68 -14.53 -60.43
CA SER A 707 -24.44 -13.24 -61.08
C SER A 707 -23.45 -13.35 -62.25
N LYS A 708 -22.42 -14.22 -62.16
CA LYS A 708 -21.51 -14.50 -63.28
C LYS A 708 -22.22 -15.29 -64.38
N GLN A 709 -22.99 -16.31 -64.01
CA GLN A 709 -23.76 -17.13 -64.96
C GLN A 709 -24.77 -16.27 -65.73
N GLN A 710 -25.51 -15.40 -65.05
CA GLN A 710 -26.42 -14.44 -65.66
C GLN A 710 -25.71 -13.55 -66.68
N LYS A 711 -24.55 -12.96 -66.33
CA LYS A 711 -23.74 -12.16 -67.27
C LYS A 711 -23.28 -12.96 -68.48
N ALA A 712 -22.92 -14.23 -68.30
CA ALA A 712 -22.52 -15.11 -69.40
C ALA A 712 -23.71 -15.43 -70.32
N LEU A 713 -24.89 -15.71 -69.76
CA LEU A 713 -26.14 -15.94 -70.49
C LEU A 713 -26.59 -14.69 -71.24
N GLU A 714 -26.50 -13.50 -70.64
CA GLU A 714 -26.78 -12.23 -71.30
C GLU A 714 -25.87 -11.99 -72.51
N LYS A 715 -24.60 -12.35 -72.41
CA LYS A 715 -23.66 -12.30 -73.54
C LYS A 715 -24.08 -13.26 -74.65
N ARG A 716 -24.55 -14.47 -74.31
CA ARG A 716 -25.06 -15.47 -75.27
C ARG A 716 -26.37 -15.03 -75.94
N ARG A 717 -27.28 -14.38 -75.21
CA ARG A 717 -28.51 -13.78 -75.75
C ARG A 717 -28.19 -12.71 -76.79
N LYS A 718 -27.21 -11.83 -76.51
CA LYS A 718 -26.73 -10.80 -77.47
C LYS A 718 -26.15 -11.38 -78.76
N LEU A 719 -25.70 -12.64 -78.73
CA LEU A 719 -25.16 -13.37 -79.88
C LEU A 719 -26.23 -14.22 -80.62
N GLY A 720 -27.52 -14.04 -80.31
CA GLY A 720 -28.63 -14.73 -80.98
C GLY A 720 -29.08 -16.05 -80.35
N GLY A 721 -28.58 -16.41 -79.17
CA GLY A 721 -29.02 -17.61 -78.45
C GLY A 721 -30.38 -17.44 -77.76
N ALA A 722 -31.25 -18.46 -77.87
CA ALA A 722 -32.51 -18.54 -77.14
C ALA A 722 -32.27 -18.92 -75.67
N VAL A 723 -31.93 -17.94 -74.83
CA VAL A 723 -31.62 -18.13 -73.39
C VAL A 723 -32.37 -17.16 -72.47
N THR A 724 -33.51 -16.62 -72.93
CA THR A 724 -34.26 -15.58 -72.22
C THR A 724 -34.86 -16.09 -70.90
N ASP A 725 -35.34 -17.32 -70.90
CA ASP A 725 -35.97 -17.94 -69.73
C ASP A 725 -34.92 -18.28 -68.67
N GLU A 726 -33.72 -18.73 -69.06
CA GLU A 726 -32.60 -19.00 -68.16
C GLU A 726 -32.05 -17.72 -67.52
N ILE A 727 -32.04 -16.59 -68.25
CA ILE A 727 -31.69 -15.28 -67.68
C ILE A 727 -32.74 -14.83 -66.67
N ALA A 728 -34.02 -15.02 -66.97
CA ALA A 728 -35.11 -14.69 -66.06
C ALA A 728 -35.07 -15.54 -64.78
N GLN A 729 -34.76 -16.84 -64.92
CA GLN A 729 -34.58 -17.75 -63.79
C GLN A 729 -33.38 -17.32 -62.92
N CYS A 730 -32.22 -17.06 -63.51
CA CYS A 730 -31.05 -16.57 -62.75
C CYS A 730 -31.36 -15.25 -62.01
N ALA A 731 -32.12 -14.35 -62.63
CA ALA A 731 -32.53 -13.11 -62.01
C ALA A 731 -33.46 -13.35 -60.80
N ALA A 732 -34.43 -14.26 -60.95
CA ALA A 732 -35.34 -14.63 -59.87
C ALA A 732 -34.60 -15.30 -58.69
N ASP A 733 -33.64 -16.18 -58.99
CA ASP A 733 -32.82 -16.87 -57.97
C ASP A 733 -31.91 -15.88 -57.22
N ILE A 734 -31.36 -14.88 -57.91
CA ILE A 734 -30.58 -13.80 -57.28
C ILE A 734 -31.47 -12.98 -56.32
N VAL A 735 -32.69 -12.63 -56.73
CA VAL A 735 -33.65 -11.92 -55.87
C VAL A 735 -34.04 -12.75 -54.65
N ALA A 736 -34.23 -14.06 -54.83
CA ALA A 736 -34.51 -14.98 -53.72
C ALA A 736 -33.35 -15.08 -52.73
N LEU A 737 -32.11 -15.16 -53.23
CA LEU A 737 -30.91 -15.12 -52.39
C LEU A 737 -30.74 -13.79 -51.67
N ASP A 738 -31.05 -12.67 -52.33
CA ASP A 738 -31.03 -11.34 -51.70
C ASP A 738 -32.01 -11.24 -50.53
N LYS A 739 -33.21 -11.81 -50.70
CA LYS A 739 -34.17 -11.90 -49.61
C LYS A 739 -33.65 -12.75 -48.45
N GLN A 740 -33.09 -13.94 -48.73
CA GLN A 740 -32.54 -14.80 -47.68
C GLN A 740 -31.35 -14.17 -46.93
N ILE A 741 -30.48 -13.45 -47.64
CA ILE A 741 -29.39 -12.69 -47.03
C ILE A 741 -29.96 -11.59 -46.14
N ALA A 742 -30.93 -10.82 -46.63
CA ALA A 742 -31.56 -9.74 -45.87
C ALA A 742 -32.27 -10.25 -44.60
N ASP A 743 -33.00 -11.37 -44.70
CA ASP A 743 -33.70 -11.98 -43.56
C ASP A 743 -32.69 -12.44 -42.48
N LYS A 744 -31.56 -13.04 -42.88
CA LYS A 744 -30.51 -13.46 -41.94
C LYS A 744 -29.73 -12.29 -41.35
N GLU A 745 -29.45 -11.25 -42.15
CA GLU A 745 -28.83 -10.02 -41.66
C GLU A 745 -29.75 -9.29 -40.66
N ALA A 746 -31.06 -9.26 -40.91
CA ALA A 746 -32.06 -8.74 -39.98
C ALA A 746 -32.10 -9.55 -38.67
N GLY A 747 -32.01 -10.88 -38.76
CA GLY A 747 -32.02 -11.78 -37.60
C GLY A 747 -30.87 -11.57 -36.61
N ILE A 748 -29.73 -11.03 -37.07
CA ILE A 748 -28.58 -10.72 -36.18
C ILE A 748 -28.39 -9.23 -35.90
N ALA A 749 -29.23 -8.37 -36.48
CA ALA A 749 -29.05 -6.92 -36.45
C ALA A 749 -29.05 -6.36 -35.02
N HIS A 750 -29.94 -6.84 -34.15
CA HIS A 750 -30.05 -6.38 -32.77
C HIS A 750 -28.80 -6.72 -31.95
N HIS A 751 -28.34 -7.97 -32.01
CA HIS A 751 -27.08 -8.38 -31.36
C HIS A 751 -25.88 -7.56 -31.85
N VAL A 752 -25.76 -7.38 -33.17
CA VAL A 752 -24.67 -6.57 -33.75
C VAL A 752 -24.76 -5.12 -33.31
N ALA A 753 -25.97 -4.57 -33.15
CA ALA A 753 -26.16 -3.23 -32.62
C ALA A 753 -25.68 -3.11 -31.17
N LEU A 754 -26.01 -4.07 -30.29
CA LEU A 754 -25.53 -4.10 -28.90
C LEU A 754 -24.01 -4.30 -28.82
N GLU A 755 -23.43 -5.13 -29.71
CA GLU A 755 -21.97 -5.31 -29.80
C GLU A 755 -21.27 -3.99 -30.20
N ASN A 756 -21.86 -3.24 -31.14
CA ASN A 756 -21.37 -1.93 -31.56
C ASN A 756 -21.56 -0.87 -30.47
N GLU A 757 -22.69 -0.87 -29.76
CA GLU A 757 -22.96 0.01 -28.62
C GLU A 757 -21.94 -0.21 -27.51
N LEU A 758 -21.62 -1.47 -27.17
CA LEU A 758 -20.59 -1.80 -26.18
C LEU A 758 -19.21 -1.28 -26.61
N LYS A 759 -18.86 -1.41 -27.90
CA LYS A 759 -17.62 -0.85 -28.45
C LYS A 759 -17.59 0.67 -28.37
N ASP A 760 -18.72 1.32 -28.67
CA ASP A 760 -18.85 2.77 -28.65
C ASP A 760 -18.79 3.32 -27.21
N CYS A 761 -19.47 2.68 -26.25
CA CYS A 761 -19.35 3.02 -24.83
C CYS A 761 -17.89 2.95 -24.37
N ARG A 762 -17.18 1.86 -24.69
CA ARG A 762 -15.74 1.71 -24.36
C ARG A 762 -14.88 2.80 -25.02
N LYS A 763 -15.20 3.17 -26.26
CA LYS A 763 -14.50 4.22 -27.00
C LYS A 763 -14.74 5.59 -26.36
N GLN A 764 -15.99 5.95 -26.08
CA GLN A 764 -16.35 7.23 -25.48
C GLN A 764 -15.80 7.37 -24.05
N ILE A 765 -15.84 6.32 -23.24
CA ILE A 765 -15.20 6.31 -21.91
C ILE A 765 -13.71 6.64 -22.05
N ARG A 766 -13.02 5.99 -23.00
CA ARG A 766 -11.59 6.26 -23.26
C ARG A 766 -11.35 7.68 -23.77
N GLU A 767 -12.22 8.22 -24.62
CA GLU A 767 -12.13 9.61 -25.09
C GLU A 767 -12.32 10.61 -23.93
N ILE A 768 -13.28 10.34 -23.03
CA ILE A 768 -13.48 11.13 -21.81
C ILE A 768 -12.23 11.06 -20.94
N GLU A 769 -11.70 9.86 -20.65
CA GLU A 769 -10.46 9.67 -19.88
C GLU A 769 -9.27 10.45 -20.47
N LEU A 770 -9.10 10.43 -21.79
CA LEU A 770 -8.05 11.21 -22.47
C LEU A 770 -8.29 12.72 -22.38
N SER A 771 -9.55 13.16 -22.38
CA SER A 771 -9.89 14.58 -22.27
C SER A 771 -9.83 15.12 -20.84
N LYS A 772 -9.96 14.25 -19.83
CA LYS A 772 -9.93 14.64 -18.41
C LYS A 772 -8.66 15.40 -18.08
N GLU A 773 -7.51 14.93 -18.53
CA GLU A 773 -6.22 15.58 -18.28
C GLU A 773 -6.22 17.04 -18.77
N ALA A 774 -6.67 17.27 -20.01
CA ALA A 774 -6.75 18.62 -20.59
C ALA A 774 -7.79 19.51 -19.88
N LEU A 775 -8.91 18.93 -19.41
CA LEU A 775 -9.92 19.64 -18.64
C LEU A 775 -9.41 20.04 -17.25
N THR A 776 -8.72 19.12 -16.57
CA THR A 776 -8.07 19.36 -15.28
C THR A 776 -7.04 20.47 -15.39
N ASP A 777 -6.16 20.43 -16.40
CA ASP A 777 -5.16 21.48 -16.62
C ASP A 777 -5.83 22.85 -16.83
N LYS A 778 -6.91 22.89 -17.62
CA LYS A 778 -7.69 24.12 -17.85
C LYS A 778 -8.39 24.64 -16.58
N ALA A 779 -8.84 23.75 -15.70
CA ALA A 779 -9.41 24.13 -14.40
C ALA A 779 -8.32 24.73 -13.50
N ARG A 780 -7.15 24.09 -13.41
CA ARG A 780 -6.01 24.56 -12.60
C ARG A 780 -5.54 25.96 -12.99
N GLU A 781 -5.53 26.28 -14.29
CA GLU A 781 -5.15 27.62 -14.77
C GLU A 781 -6.06 28.75 -14.27
N GLN A 782 -7.29 28.44 -13.86
CA GLN A 782 -8.29 29.43 -13.42
C GLN A 782 -8.32 29.62 -11.91
N ILE A 783 -7.65 28.75 -11.14
CA ILE A 783 -7.66 28.78 -9.68
C ILE A 783 -6.49 29.62 -9.18
N SER A 784 -6.79 30.66 -8.40
CA SER A 784 -5.79 31.47 -7.71
C SER A 784 -5.17 30.70 -6.55
N ASP A 785 -3.95 31.05 -6.12
CA ASP A 785 -3.29 30.40 -4.97
C ASP A 785 -4.12 30.60 -3.66
N ASP A 786 -4.86 31.72 -3.53
CA ASP A 786 -5.78 31.96 -2.40
C ASP A 786 -7.03 31.05 -2.45
N ASP A 787 -7.60 30.87 -3.64
CA ASP A 787 -8.72 29.94 -3.84
C ASP A 787 -8.27 28.49 -3.62
N ALA A 788 -7.06 28.13 -4.06
CA ALA A 788 -6.45 26.84 -3.80
C ALA A 788 -6.31 26.60 -2.29
N ARG A 789 -5.72 27.56 -1.55
CA ARG A 789 -5.62 27.48 -0.07
C ARG A 789 -6.98 27.22 0.56
N ARG A 790 -8.01 27.98 0.16
CA ARG A 790 -9.36 27.83 0.71
C ARG A 790 -9.95 26.44 0.43
N LEU A 791 -9.86 25.96 -0.80
CA LEU A 791 -10.41 24.66 -1.19
C LEU A 791 -9.66 23.50 -0.50
N ILE A 792 -8.33 23.56 -0.47
CA ILE A 792 -7.48 22.54 0.15
C ILE A 792 -7.74 22.46 1.66
N THR A 793 -7.79 23.59 2.36
CA THR A 793 -8.04 23.62 3.81
C THR A 793 -9.46 23.20 4.16
N GLN A 794 -10.47 23.53 3.34
CA GLN A 794 -11.83 23.02 3.51
C GLN A 794 -11.89 21.50 3.38
N ARG A 795 -11.20 20.94 2.39
CA ARG A 795 -11.09 19.49 2.21
C ARG A 795 -10.38 18.85 3.41
N TRP A 796 -9.26 19.40 3.85
CA TRP A 796 -8.54 18.86 5.02
C TRP A 796 -9.44 18.89 6.28
N LEU A 797 -10.18 19.98 6.52
CA LEU A 797 -11.16 20.03 7.61
C LEU A 797 -12.22 18.93 7.48
N ALA A 798 -12.78 18.73 6.28
CA ALA A 798 -13.73 17.66 6.02
C ALA A 798 -13.13 16.27 6.30
N THR A 799 -11.89 16.02 5.85
CA THR A 799 -11.15 14.78 6.16
C THR A 799 -10.97 14.57 7.66
N LEU A 800 -10.69 15.63 8.43
CA LEU A 800 -10.56 15.54 9.88
C LEU A 800 -11.89 15.18 10.57
N HIS A 801 -13.01 15.76 10.10
CA HIS A 801 -14.36 15.40 10.56
C HIS A 801 -14.68 13.94 10.26
N ASP A 802 -14.48 13.50 9.02
CA ASP A 802 -14.75 12.13 8.58
C ASP A 802 -13.93 11.13 9.40
N ASN A 803 -12.65 11.43 9.64
CA ASN A 803 -11.78 10.60 10.45
C ASN A 803 -12.31 10.45 11.88
N ILE A 804 -12.64 11.54 12.57
CA ILE A 804 -13.19 11.45 13.93
C ILE A 804 -14.54 10.73 13.95
N ALA A 805 -15.40 10.94 12.95
CA ALA A 805 -16.69 10.27 12.86
C ALA A 805 -16.55 8.75 12.84
N VAL A 806 -15.51 8.20 12.18
CA VAL A 806 -15.21 6.76 12.21
C VAL A 806 -14.94 6.26 13.63
N TYR A 807 -14.16 7.00 14.44
CA TYR A 807 -13.88 6.60 15.83
C TYR A 807 -15.13 6.69 16.71
N LEU A 808 -15.94 7.74 16.55
CA LEU A 808 -17.20 7.89 17.29
C LEU A 808 -18.20 6.78 16.95
N GLU A 809 -18.29 6.40 15.68
CA GLU A 809 -19.15 5.30 15.24
C GLU A 809 -18.61 3.95 15.74
N ALA A 810 -17.29 3.74 15.76
CA ALA A 810 -16.69 2.55 16.33
C ALA A 810 -16.98 2.42 17.83
N HIS A 811 -16.89 3.52 18.60
CA HIS A 811 -17.26 3.54 20.02
C HIS A 811 -18.75 3.21 20.21
N ALA A 812 -19.64 3.85 19.43
CA ALA A 812 -21.08 3.56 19.50
C ALA A 812 -21.40 2.10 19.14
N ARG A 813 -20.68 1.54 18.16
CA ARG A 813 -20.81 0.13 17.73
C ARG A 813 -20.32 -0.84 18.79
N HIS A 814 -19.25 -0.53 19.52
CA HIS A 814 -18.78 -1.34 20.63
C HIS A 814 -19.84 -1.43 21.75
N LEU A 815 -20.45 -0.29 22.10
CA LEU A 815 -21.57 -0.26 23.04
C LEU A 815 -22.77 -1.05 22.50
N GLN A 816 -23.12 -0.89 21.23
CA GLN A 816 -24.18 -1.67 20.58
C GLN A 816 -23.92 -3.17 20.70
N GLN A 817 -22.73 -3.65 20.36
CA GLN A 817 -22.34 -5.06 20.46
C GLN A 817 -22.41 -5.58 21.89
N SER A 818 -22.01 -4.76 22.87
CA SER A 818 -22.10 -5.12 24.28
C SER A 818 -23.55 -5.28 24.75
N VAL A 819 -24.46 -4.42 24.28
CA VAL A 819 -25.90 -4.52 24.58
C VAL A 819 -26.55 -5.69 23.83
N GLU A 820 -26.15 -5.91 22.57
CA GLU A 820 -26.56 -7.09 21.78
C GLU A 820 -26.12 -8.40 22.44
N LEU A 821 -24.94 -8.43 23.07
CA LEU A 821 -24.49 -9.59 23.83
C LEU A 821 -25.38 -9.85 25.06
N LEU A 822 -25.80 -8.80 25.78
CA LEU A 822 -26.76 -8.95 26.88
C LEU A 822 -28.11 -9.48 26.37
N HIS A 823 -28.54 -9.04 25.18
CA HIS A 823 -29.73 -9.55 24.53
C HIS A 823 -29.57 -11.03 24.19
N ASP A 824 -28.50 -11.41 23.51
CA ASP A 824 -28.24 -12.81 23.13
C ASP A 824 -28.18 -13.73 24.36
N LYS A 825 -27.68 -13.22 25.49
CA LYS A 825 -27.61 -13.99 26.73
C LYS A 825 -28.96 -14.18 27.42
N TYR A 826 -29.82 -13.15 27.45
CA TYR A 826 -30.92 -13.10 28.42
C TYR A 826 -32.31 -12.87 27.82
N SER A 827 -32.42 -12.68 26.51
CA SER A 827 -33.72 -12.49 25.83
C SER A 827 -34.55 -13.76 25.74
N VAL A 828 -33.91 -14.92 25.64
CA VAL A 828 -34.58 -16.24 25.56
C VAL A 828 -34.30 -17.01 26.84
N THR A 829 -35.35 -17.31 27.61
CA THR A 829 -35.23 -18.03 28.87
C THR A 829 -35.50 -19.52 28.69
N LEU A 830 -35.06 -20.34 29.66
CA LEU A 830 -35.47 -21.75 29.71
C LEU A 830 -36.99 -21.91 29.80
N ALA A 831 -37.68 -20.98 30.48
CA ALA A 831 -39.12 -21.01 30.58
C ALA A 831 -39.80 -20.80 29.22
N ASP A 832 -39.27 -19.89 28.39
CA ASP A 832 -39.76 -19.64 27.03
C ASP A 832 -39.56 -20.88 26.15
N LEU A 833 -38.36 -21.45 26.16
CA LEU A 833 -38.04 -22.67 25.40
C LEU A 833 -38.92 -23.87 25.80
N LEU A 834 -39.23 -24.01 27.09
CA LEU A 834 -40.15 -25.05 27.57
C LEU A 834 -41.58 -24.79 27.09
N SER A 835 -42.02 -23.54 27.07
CA SER A 835 -43.34 -23.15 26.56
C SER A 835 -43.46 -23.42 25.06
N GLU A 836 -42.47 -22.99 24.26
CA GLU A 836 -42.42 -23.24 22.81
C GLU A 836 -42.41 -24.74 22.50
N ARG A 837 -41.61 -25.53 23.23
CA ARG A 837 -41.61 -26.99 23.11
C ARG A 837 -43.01 -27.56 23.37
N ASP A 838 -43.67 -27.10 24.42
CA ASP A 838 -44.99 -27.61 24.81
C ASP A 838 -46.07 -27.22 23.80
N GLU A 839 -45.97 -26.05 23.16
CA GLU A 839 -46.83 -25.64 22.04
C GLU A 839 -46.57 -26.46 20.78
N ALA A 840 -45.32 -26.62 20.37
CA ALA A 840 -44.94 -27.44 19.22
C ALA A 840 -45.36 -28.91 19.42
N THR A 841 -45.26 -29.42 20.66
CA THR A 841 -45.73 -30.77 21.00
C THR A 841 -47.25 -30.88 20.82
N LYS A 842 -48.03 -29.89 21.28
CA LYS A 842 -49.48 -29.86 21.07
C LYS A 842 -49.86 -29.80 19.59
N GLU A 843 -49.12 -29.03 18.80
CA GLU A 843 -49.35 -28.93 17.35
C GLU A 843 -49.08 -30.27 16.64
N LEU A 844 -47.95 -30.91 16.98
CA LEU A 844 -47.60 -32.23 16.47
C LEU A 844 -48.65 -33.28 16.85
N ASP A 845 -49.09 -33.30 18.12
CA ASP A 845 -50.16 -34.17 18.58
C ASP A 845 -51.46 -33.94 17.77
N GLY A 846 -51.74 -32.69 17.40
CA GLY A 846 -52.81 -32.31 16.49
C GLY A 846 -52.69 -32.96 15.11
N TYR A 847 -51.54 -32.82 14.45
CA TYR A 847 -51.28 -33.43 13.13
C TYR A 847 -51.35 -34.95 13.17
N LEU A 848 -50.75 -35.57 14.19
CA LEU A 848 -50.74 -37.02 14.32
C LEU A 848 -52.16 -37.58 14.54
N LYS A 849 -53.03 -36.84 15.22
CA LYS A 849 -54.44 -37.18 15.37
C LYS A 849 -55.22 -37.06 14.05
N GLU A 850 -54.95 -36.02 13.24
CA GLU A 850 -55.56 -35.88 11.90
C GLU A 850 -55.14 -37.02 10.94
N LEU A 851 -53.89 -37.49 11.07
CA LEU A 851 -53.34 -38.59 10.29
C LEU A 851 -53.71 -39.99 10.83
N GLY A 852 -54.40 -40.08 11.99
CA GLY A 852 -54.85 -41.33 12.60
C GLY A 852 -53.76 -42.16 13.27
N TYR A 853 -52.62 -41.55 13.61
CA TYR A 853 -51.54 -42.19 14.37
C TYR A 853 -51.77 -42.16 15.89
N ILE A 854 -52.59 -41.23 16.41
CA ILE A 854 -53.01 -41.14 17.83
C ILE A 854 -54.52 -41.04 17.97
#